data_AF-S5NZS9-F1
#
_entry.id   AF-S5NZS9-F1
#
_cell.length_a   1.000
_cell.length_b   1.000
_cell.length_c   1.000
_cell.angle_alpha   90.00
_cell.angle_beta   90.00
_cell.angle_gamma   90.00
#
_symmetry.space_group_name_H-M   'P 1'
#
loop_
_entity.id
_entity.type
_entity.pdbx_description
1 polymer ?
#
loop_
_entity_poly.entity_id
_entity_poly.type
_entity_poly.pdbx_seq_one_letter_code
_entity_poly.pdbx_strand_id
1 'polypeptide(L)'
;MEIFVEDRLINLRFFSNPVESVQKTKNKLNNIKERINLVLENINLLNVEYSSSDKEVDDKFIFITRFIAQNIHVLKRQLKSTYNELPWEEVEFCLTSFISSHVEQQELNGLCRAVLNKKKILSFLMNFAKKLEIMEIVDSFELAKLPGLVREEGVARIIKKNPQFAELYSDFCQVRDIYSLHIMSCYITRASSANPKNRTGQLCIIRALQVIGENLKNTWESPKLSDATSKLLLFSLSKNTATIIKDLRDSLSHAYSLNMRAGIEKNVKSKFFFDDIQNDINKVGVTIKEILHDKKLKIILALLEKIMKSKKSSEMKEFSVALRNISILPMIINEFMSKELNNIETCVMEYKSKIKSMTDFEKERFNDIRKIIDSKKRPMIRSKTDYIHESMDFFLFGVKKLQSCDKKEISLFIDQIEANILPKVGTDDFKRLANLVLQIHGSIISRSEDPQLNVILYKILYIAQVEVKEVEGIEEMNTTLGSGGSGKNDQDYGLKIGENYQGELDRKLSVLRSILKDHGLRDHDQIVEKFPSYKKDNELQSTLEMLVLDIMTIFGELRNSLPRNIFFLDDNAPLLIGRPLRDYIAHSDVLIDALLLSNPLIALILNAKELSEENFMKNMRNIGKLLHDDPVKLREKYTASLAAIANQERMFSALVDGNLDDLNDSQKLGADFNSKCFNLQTALHLAARGPNLDTFKFVYSHNLSLNAKDINGQTPLHVAAAYGRKDIVEFIVKERSVGVNDVDNDRNTPLHMAAQNGHKSAVECLLKNGADLRITNIERLTSLHCAVKNNHTKIRRQQTCVALWR
;
A
#
# COMPACT_ATOMS: atom_id res chain seq x y z
N MET A 1 25.03 1.17 -5.92
CA MET A 1 25.23 2.59 -5.59
C MET A 1 24.43 3.00 -4.36
N GLU A 2 23.10 2.80 -4.34
CA GLU A 2 22.24 3.08 -3.17
C GLU A 2 22.78 2.49 -1.85
N ILE A 3 22.98 1.16 -1.79
CA ILE A 3 23.57 0.47 -0.63
C ILE A 3 24.91 1.08 -0.20
N PHE A 4 25.78 1.41 -1.15
CA PHE A 4 27.10 1.99 -0.87
C PHE A 4 26.98 3.39 -0.24
N VAL A 5 26.09 4.24 -0.77
CA VAL A 5 25.87 5.60 -0.25
C VAL A 5 25.26 5.54 1.14
N GLU A 6 24.24 4.71 1.35
CA GLU A 6 23.62 4.54 2.65
C GLU A 6 24.56 3.96 3.70
N ASP A 7 25.36 2.95 3.37
CA ASP A 7 26.35 2.39 4.32
C ASP A 7 27.32 3.48 4.77
N ARG A 8 27.86 4.29 3.84
CA ARG A 8 28.74 5.41 4.20
C ARG A 8 28.05 6.43 5.10
N LEU A 9 26.81 6.80 4.79
CA LEU A 9 26.05 7.75 5.59
C LEU A 9 25.69 7.20 6.97
N ILE A 10 25.30 5.92 7.06
CA ILE A 10 25.02 5.22 8.32
C ILE A 10 26.31 5.14 9.14
N ASN A 11 27.43 4.65 8.59
CA ASN A 11 28.72 4.59 9.29
C ASN A 11 29.12 5.96 9.90
N LEU A 12 28.89 7.06 9.16
CA LEU A 12 29.20 8.41 9.63
C LEU A 12 28.25 8.93 10.72
N ARG A 13 26.97 8.50 10.70
CA ARG A 13 25.89 9.11 11.50
C ARG A 13 25.24 8.15 12.49
N PHE A 14 25.68 6.90 12.55
CA PHE A 14 25.08 5.86 13.36
C PHE A 14 25.04 6.29 14.82
N PHE A 15 26.16 6.83 15.30
CA PHE A 15 26.27 7.42 16.63
C PHE A 15 26.20 8.96 16.59
N SER A 16 25.41 9.55 17.49
CA SER A 16 25.40 10.99 17.74
C SER A 16 25.98 11.35 19.11
N ASN A 17 26.40 12.61 19.25
CA ASN A 17 26.92 13.15 20.50
C ASN A 17 25.85 13.18 21.60
N PRO A 18 26.24 13.04 22.88
CA PRO A 18 25.32 13.25 24.01
C PRO A 18 24.73 14.66 23.98
N VAL A 19 23.45 14.79 24.31
CA VAL A 19 22.72 16.06 24.21
C VAL A 19 23.04 16.96 25.41
N GLU A 20 23.59 18.15 25.18
CA GLU A 20 23.58 19.25 26.14
C GLU A 20 22.17 19.88 26.21
N SER A 21 21.74 20.23 27.42
CA SER A 21 20.36 20.62 27.76
C SER A 21 19.77 21.75 26.90
N VAL A 22 18.57 21.55 26.35
CA VAL A 22 17.84 22.55 25.54
C VAL A 22 16.86 23.37 26.39
N GLN A 23 16.99 24.70 26.31
CA GLN A 23 16.10 25.73 26.89
C GLN A 23 14.74 25.84 26.19
N LYS A 24 13.71 26.29 26.94
CA LYS A 24 12.30 25.88 26.79
C LYS A 24 11.32 26.95 26.26
N THR A 25 10.32 26.42 25.55
CA THR A 25 8.90 26.83 25.42
C THR A 25 8.49 27.84 24.34
N LYS A 26 8.85 29.12 24.38
CA LYS A 26 8.24 30.13 23.48
C LYS A 26 8.46 29.89 21.98
N ASN A 27 9.65 29.40 21.59
CA ASN A 27 9.95 29.07 20.20
C ASN A 27 9.11 27.89 19.67
N LYS A 28 8.62 27.02 20.55
CA LYS A 28 7.90 25.80 20.16
C LYS A 28 6.53 26.11 19.53
N LEU A 29 5.77 27.04 20.10
CA LEU A 29 4.46 27.41 19.56
C LEU A 29 4.59 28.14 18.22
N ASN A 30 5.55 29.05 18.10
CA ASN A 30 5.81 29.75 16.84
C ASN A 30 6.19 28.76 15.73
N ASN A 31 7.00 27.75 16.05
CA ASN A 31 7.38 26.72 15.09
C ASN A 31 6.18 25.87 14.65
N ILE A 32 5.27 25.51 15.56
CA ILE A 32 4.02 24.82 15.23
C ILE A 32 3.17 25.68 14.28
N LYS A 33 2.98 26.96 14.59
CA LYS A 33 2.21 27.88 13.74
C LYS A 33 2.83 28.04 12.35
N GLU A 34 4.14 28.19 12.27
CA GLU A 34 4.84 28.30 10.99
C GLU A 34 4.74 27.00 10.18
N ARG A 35 4.79 25.83 10.83
CA ARG A 35 4.58 24.55 10.17
C ARG A 35 3.15 24.38 9.66
N ILE A 36 2.16 24.90 10.37
CA ILE A 36 0.78 24.97 9.88
C ILE A 36 0.69 25.87 8.65
N ASN A 37 1.32 27.04 8.66
CA ASN A 37 1.37 27.92 7.49
C ASN A 37 1.99 27.21 6.28
N LEU A 38 3.10 26.49 6.47
CA LEU A 38 3.71 25.66 5.42
C LEU A 38 2.74 24.63 4.85
N VAL A 39 1.92 23.98 5.67
CA VAL A 39 0.89 23.05 5.18
C VAL A 39 -0.19 23.79 4.39
N LEU A 40 -0.73 24.88 4.92
CA LEU A 40 -1.81 25.66 4.29
C LEU A 40 -1.38 26.27 2.95
N GLU A 41 -0.21 26.88 2.88
CA GLU A 41 0.37 27.46 1.66
C GLU A 41 0.51 26.40 0.56
N ASN A 42 0.97 25.21 0.91
CA ASN A 42 1.22 24.15 -0.08
C ASN A 42 -0.06 23.43 -0.51
N ILE A 43 -1.07 23.33 0.36
CA ILE A 43 -2.41 22.91 -0.05
C ILE A 43 -2.99 23.90 -1.06
N ASN A 44 -2.87 25.21 -0.79
CA ASN A 44 -3.33 26.25 -1.72
C ASN A 44 -2.56 26.20 -3.05
N LEU A 45 -1.24 26.00 -3.02
CA LEU A 45 -0.41 25.85 -4.22
C LEU A 45 -0.88 24.68 -5.10
N LEU A 46 -1.10 23.50 -4.51
CA LEU A 46 -1.65 22.35 -5.21
C LEU A 46 -3.02 22.64 -5.82
N ASN A 47 -3.89 23.30 -5.05
CA ASN A 47 -5.22 23.62 -5.52
C ASN A 47 -5.18 24.60 -6.70
N VAL A 48 -4.37 25.66 -6.64
CA VAL A 48 -4.25 26.65 -7.72
C VAL A 48 -3.69 26.02 -9.00
N GLU A 49 -2.63 25.20 -8.89
CA GLU A 49 -1.95 24.65 -10.07
C GLU A 49 -2.66 23.43 -10.69
N TYR A 50 -3.35 22.61 -9.90
CA TYR A 50 -3.86 21.30 -10.35
C TYR A 50 -5.39 21.14 -10.29
N SER A 51 -6.15 22.21 -10.00
CA SER A 51 -7.62 22.19 -10.05
C SER A 51 -8.17 21.92 -11.45
N SER A 52 -7.41 22.23 -12.51
CA SER A 52 -7.84 21.94 -13.88
C SER A 52 -7.86 20.43 -14.15
N SER A 53 -8.81 19.98 -14.98
CA SER A 53 -8.87 18.58 -15.40
C SER A 53 -7.65 18.15 -16.22
N ASP A 54 -7.02 19.11 -16.90
CA ASP A 54 -6.09 18.83 -17.98
C ASP A 54 -4.65 18.64 -17.49
N LYS A 55 -4.30 19.19 -16.30
CA LYS A 55 -2.98 18.99 -15.70
C LYS A 55 -2.95 17.66 -14.95
N GLU A 56 -2.21 16.69 -15.49
CA GLU A 56 -2.02 15.38 -14.86
C GLU A 56 -1.12 15.48 -13.60
N VAL A 57 -1.02 14.38 -12.84
CA VAL A 57 -0.12 14.28 -11.68
C VAL A 57 1.31 14.15 -12.19
N ASP A 58 2.19 15.05 -11.77
CA ASP A 58 3.60 15.12 -12.14
C ASP A 58 4.52 15.06 -10.91
N ASP A 59 5.83 15.19 -11.14
CA ASP A 59 6.85 15.12 -10.08
C ASP A 59 6.68 16.24 -9.04
N LYS A 60 6.27 17.44 -9.48
CA LYS A 60 5.99 18.57 -8.60
C LYS A 60 4.76 18.30 -7.73
N PHE A 61 3.67 17.74 -8.27
CA PHE A 61 2.50 17.36 -7.48
C PHE A 61 2.88 16.38 -6.36
N ILE A 62 3.63 15.33 -6.70
CA ILE A 62 4.06 14.32 -5.73
C ILE A 62 5.00 14.94 -4.70
N PHE A 63 5.93 15.80 -5.10
CA PHE A 63 6.84 16.48 -4.18
C PHE A 63 6.10 17.36 -3.16
N ILE A 64 5.17 18.20 -3.61
CA ILE A 64 4.38 19.06 -2.71
C ILE A 64 3.51 18.20 -1.79
N THR A 65 2.89 17.15 -2.32
CA THR A 65 2.04 16.23 -1.54
C THR A 65 2.86 15.50 -0.47
N ARG A 66 4.09 15.06 -0.79
CA ARG A 66 5.05 14.48 0.16
C ARG A 66 5.40 15.46 1.27
N PHE A 67 5.69 16.72 0.91
CA PHE A 67 5.98 17.76 1.89
C PHE A 67 4.81 18.03 2.84
N ILE A 68 3.58 18.05 2.34
CA ILE A 68 2.37 18.19 3.17
C ILE A 68 2.26 17.00 4.15
N ALA A 69 2.39 15.77 3.66
CA ALA A 69 2.30 14.57 4.49
C ALA A 69 3.37 14.55 5.60
N GLN A 70 4.61 14.95 5.30
CA GLN A 70 5.70 15.09 6.29
C GLN A 70 5.33 16.05 7.42
N ASN A 71 4.80 17.23 7.08
CA ASN A 71 4.46 18.24 8.06
C ASN A 71 3.22 17.83 8.88
N ILE A 72 2.24 17.18 8.27
CA ILE A 72 1.09 16.60 8.97
C ILE A 72 1.53 15.55 10.00
N HIS A 73 2.48 14.67 9.64
CA HIS A 73 3.03 13.67 10.55
C HIS A 73 3.68 14.27 11.80
N VAL A 74 4.40 15.38 11.61
CA VAL A 74 5.01 16.13 12.72
C VAL A 74 3.93 16.81 13.57
N LEU A 75 3.00 17.52 12.92
CA LEU A 75 1.95 18.28 13.59
C LEU A 75 1.01 17.39 14.41
N LYS A 76 0.57 16.24 13.89
CA LYS A 76 -0.31 15.33 14.64
C LYS A 76 0.35 14.85 15.94
N ARG A 77 1.67 14.60 15.93
CA ARG A 77 2.42 14.19 17.12
C ARG A 77 2.60 15.34 18.13
N GLN A 78 2.58 16.59 17.66
CA GLN A 78 2.64 17.80 18.50
C GLN A 78 1.27 18.23 19.04
N LEU A 79 0.19 17.95 18.31
CA LEU A 79 -1.19 18.40 18.56
C LEU A 79 -2.15 17.23 18.83
N LYS A 80 -1.71 16.23 19.59
CA LYS A 80 -2.49 15.03 19.93
C LYS A 80 -3.87 15.33 20.51
N SER A 81 -4.04 16.44 21.24
CA SER A 81 -5.33 16.82 21.83
C SER A 81 -6.41 17.14 20.80
N THR A 82 -6.04 17.38 19.55
CA THR A 82 -6.94 17.80 18.46
C THR A 82 -7.45 16.63 17.60
N TYR A 83 -7.10 15.39 17.95
CA TYR A 83 -7.54 14.19 17.22
C TYR A 83 -9.07 14.02 17.18
N ASN A 84 -9.80 14.62 18.12
CA ASN A 84 -11.27 14.63 18.13
C ASN A 84 -11.89 15.78 17.32
N GLU A 85 -11.08 16.64 16.69
CA GLU A 85 -11.54 17.78 15.87
C GLU A 85 -11.06 17.68 14.42
N LEU A 86 -9.90 17.08 14.16
CA LEU A 86 -9.30 16.92 12.83
C LEU A 86 -8.97 15.46 12.49
N PRO A 87 -9.19 15.04 11.23
CA PRO A 87 -8.88 13.69 10.75
C PRO A 87 -7.38 13.53 10.38
N TRP A 88 -6.49 13.66 11.38
CA TRP A 88 -5.04 13.69 11.16
C TRP A 88 -4.50 12.42 10.48
N GLU A 89 -4.83 11.25 11.04
CA GLU A 89 -4.36 9.97 10.50
C GLU A 89 -4.95 9.68 9.13
N GLU A 90 -6.21 10.04 8.92
CA GLU A 90 -6.90 9.74 7.67
C GLU A 90 -6.34 10.57 6.51
N VAL A 91 -6.03 11.85 6.75
CA VAL A 91 -5.39 12.69 5.74
C VAL A 91 -3.98 12.19 5.44
N GLU A 92 -3.14 11.95 6.45
CA GLU A 92 -1.78 11.45 6.23
C GLU A 92 -1.79 10.10 5.49
N PHE A 93 -2.65 9.17 5.90
CA PHE A 93 -2.76 7.86 5.26
C PHE A 93 -3.22 7.97 3.81
N CYS A 94 -4.22 8.81 3.51
CA CYS A 94 -4.68 9.01 2.15
C CYS A 94 -3.60 9.64 1.26
N LEU A 95 -2.84 10.62 1.77
CA LEU A 95 -1.74 11.24 1.02
C LEU A 95 -0.60 10.24 0.76
N THR A 96 -0.19 9.50 1.78
CA THR A 96 0.89 8.51 1.67
C THR A 96 0.51 7.36 0.75
N SER A 97 -0.71 6.83 0.88
CA SER A 97 -1.26 5.82 -0.03
C SER A 97 -1.35 6.33 -1.46
N PHE A 98 -1.75 7.59 -1.64
CA PHE A 98 -1.75 8.24 -2.96
C PHE A 98 -0.33 8.30 -3.53
N ILE A 99 0.64 8.82 -2.78
CA ILE A 99 2.04 8.91 -3.21
C ILE A 99 2.60 7.53 -3.57
N SER A 100 2.49 6.55 -2.67
CA SER A 100 2.99 5.18 -2.91
C SER A 100 2.35 4.56 -4.14
N SER A 101 1.06 4.81 -4.36
CA SER A 101 0.37 4.30 -5.55
C SER A 101 0.91 4.89 -6.84
N HIS A 102 1.51 6.08 -6.83
CA HIS A 102 2.07 6.76 -8.00
C HIS A 102 3.57 6.47 -8.19
N VAL A 103 4.28 6.05 -7.14
CA VAL A 103 5.73 5.76 -7.17
C VAL A 103 6.02 4.29 -7.42
N GLU A 104 5.25 3.37 -6.84
CA GLU A 104 5.48 1.93 -6.96
C GLU A 104 4.52 1.26 -7.96
N GLN A 105 4.92 0.12 -8.51
CA GLN A 105 4.07 -0.71 -9.38
C GLN A 105 3.67 -2.00 -8.67
N GLN A 106 2.65 -1.91 -7.81
CA GLN A 106 2.01 -3.07 -7.19
C GLN A 106 0.53 -3.15 -7.60
N GLU A 107 -0.07 -4.33 -7.59
CA GLU A 107 -1.49 -4.53 -7.94
C GLU A 107 -2.42 -3.64 -7.08
N LEU A 108 -2.11 -3.51 -5.79
CA LEU A 108 -2.85 -2.67 -4.83
C LEU A 108 -2.89 -1.20 -5.23
N ASN A 109 -1.88 -0.73 -5.94
CA ASN A 109 -1.77 0.66 -6.34
C ASN A 109 -2.85 1.04 -7.36
N GLY A 110 -3.28 0.10 -8.21
CA GLY A 110 -4.40 0.31 -9.13
C GLY A 110 -5.71 0.59 -8.40
N LEU A 111 -6.03 -0.22 -7.38
CA LEU A 111 -7.22 -0.04 -6.54
C LEU A 111 -7.15 1.25 -5.73
N CYS A 112 -5.98 1.58 -5.18
CA CYS A 112 -5.76 2.82 -4.44
C CYS A 112 -5.97 4.05 -5.31
N ARG A 113 -5.40 4.10 -6.53
CA ARG A 113 -5.61 5.22 -7.47
C ARG A 113 -7.08 5.40 -7.83
N ALA A 114 -7.82 4.29 -7.87
CA ALA A 114 -9.22 4.30 -8.22
C ALA A 114 -10.10 4.88 -7.10
N VAL A 115 -9.78 4.59 -5.85
CA VAL A 115 -10.46 5.18 -4.68
C VAL A 115 -9.98 6.59 -4.41
N LEU A 116 -8.65 6.81 -4.37
CA LEU A 116 -7.97 8.06 -4.05
C LEU A 116 -7.38 8.67 -5.34
N ASN A 117 -8.20 9.37 -6.11
CA ASN A 117 -7.74 10.09 -7.29
C ASN A 117 -7.34 11.54 -6.98
N LYS A 118 -6.70 12.21 -7.96
CA LYS A 118 -6.23 13.60 -7.84
C LYS A 118 -7.32 14.55 -7.30
N LYS A 119 -8.53 14.43 -7.83
CA LYS A 119 -9.67 15.30 -7.45
C LYS A 119 -10.07 15.10 -5.99
N LYS A 120 -10.14 13.85 -5.52
CA LYS A 120 -10.46 13.53 -4.12
C LYS A 120 -9.38 14.02 -3.17
N ILE A 121 -8.10 13.80 -3.50
CA ILE A 121 -6.98 14.30 -2.68
C ILE A 121 -7.03 15.82 -2.53
N LEU A 122 -7.22 16.57 -3.63
CA LEU A 122 -7.37 18.03 -3.56
C LEU A 122 -8.57 18.43 -2.70
N SER A 123 -9.72 17.76 -2.85
CA SER A 123 -10.90 18.04 -2.04
C SER A 123 -10.68 17.78 -0.55
N PHE A 124 -10.04 16.66 -0.20
CA PHE A 124 -9.75 16.31 1.19
C PHE A 124 -8.78 17.33 1.82
N LEU A 125 -7.73 17.70 1.10
CA LEU A 125 -6.78 18.72 1.55
C LEU A 125 -7.44 20.07 1.75
N MET A 126 -8.29 20.53 0.84
CA MET A 126 -9.00 21.81 0.98
C MET A 126 -9.96 21.81 2.17
N ASN A 127 -10.69 20.71 2.39
CA ASN A 127 -11.58 20.58 3.55
C ASN A 127 -10.80 20.54 4.87
N PHE A 128 -9.63 19.88 4.87
CA PHE A 128 -8.72 19.85 6.01
C PHE A 128 -8.12 21.23 6.30
N ALA A 129 -7.62 21.92 5.28
CA ALA A 129 -7.03 23.26 5.39
C ALA A 129 -8.00 24.28 6.00
N LYS A 130 -9.26 24.32 5.52
CA LYS A 130 -10.30 25.20 6.07
C LYS A 130 -10.51 25.01 7.57
N LYS A 131 -10.43 23.77 8.05
CA LYS A 131 -10.62 23.45 9.46
C LYS A 131 -9.36 23.71 10.29
N LEU A 132 -8.19 23.49 9.70
CA LEU A 132 -6.90 23.76 10.32
C LEU A 132 -6.63 25.27 10.50
N GLU A 133 -7.04 26.09 9.53
CA GLU A 133 -6.86 27.56 9.55
C GLU A 133 -7.59 28.24 10.72
N ILE A 134 -8.80 27.78 11.04
CA ILE A 134 -9.62 28.32 12.14
C ILE A 134 -9.30 27.69 13.51
N MET A 135 -8.29 26.83 13.60
CA MET A 135 -7.96 26.13 14.83
C MET A 135 -7.18 27.04 15.78
N GLU A 136 -7.75 27.29 16.96
CA GLU A 136 -7.04 28.01 18.02
C GLU A 136 -6.04 27.10 18.73
N ILE A 137 -4.76 27.44 18.66
CA ILE A 137 -3.68 26.72 19.35
C ILE A 137 -3.22 27.56 20.54
N VAL A 138 -3.65 27.13 21.73
CA VAL A 138 -3.26 27.74 23.01
C VAL A 138 -2.09 26.96 23.60
N ASP A 139 -1.07 27.66 24.10
CA ASP A 139 0.08 27.05 24.77
C ASP A 139 -0.36 26.40 26.09
N SER A 140 -0.58 25.08 26.05
CA SER A 140 -0.96 24.31 27.22
C SER A 140 -0.19 22.99 27.27
N PHE A 141 0.05 22.49 28.49
CA PHE A 141 0.59 21.15 28.73
C PHE A 141 -0.30 20.02 28.15
N GLU A 142 -1.51 20.34 27.69
CA GLU A 142 -2.50 19.38 27.21
C GLU A 142 -2.34 19.01 25.73
N LEU A 143 -1.60 19.80 24.92
CA LEU A 143 -1.46 19.55 23.48
C LEU A 143 -0.93 18.14 23.14
N ALA A 144 -0.13 17.56 24.02
CA ALA A 144 0.48 16.24 23.82
C ALA A 144 -0.38 15.06 24.33
N LYS A 145 -1.56 15.30 24.92
CA LYS A 145 -2.46 14.25 25.41
C LYS A 145 -3.52 13.94 24.37
N LEU A 146 -3.78 12.66 24.15
CA LEU A 146 -4.89 12.24 23.29
C LEU A 146 -6.24 12.53 23.95
N PRO A 147 -7.32 12.70 23.17
CA PRO A 147 -8.68 12.80 23.70
C PRO A 147 -9.06 11.53 24.47
N GLY A 148 -9.75 11.69 25.60
CA GLY A 148 -10.29 10.56 26.40
C GLY A 148 -11.52 9.88 25.79
N LEU A 149 -11.75 10.04 24.48
CA LEU A 149 -12.88 9.47 23.74
C LEU A 149 -12.42 8.21 23.00
N VAL A 150 -13.33 7.23 22.89
CA VAL A 150 -13.14 6.10 21.99
C VAL A 150 -13.11 6.61 20.54
N ARG A 151 -12.25 6.06 19.69
CA ARG A 151 -12.00 6.60 18.36
C ARG A 151 -13.27 6.66 17.51
N GLU A 152 -14.08 5.59 17.52
CA GLU A 152 -15.32 5.51 16.75
C GLU A 152 -16.29 6.64 17.09
N GLU A 153 -16.42 6.94 18.39
CA GLU A 153 -17.26 8.04 18.88
C GLU A 153 -16.70 9.40 18.45
N GLY A 154 -15.38 9.55 18.52
CA GLY A 154 -14.69 10.74 18.07
C GLY A 154 -14.85 10.99 16.56
N VAL A 155 -14.70 9.95 15.73
CA VAL A 155 -14.92 10.00 14.28
C VAL A 155 -16.37 10.38 13.97
N ALA A 156 -17.34 9.74 14.62
CA ALA A 156 -18.76 10.06 14.45
C ALA A 156 -19.05 11.54 14.82
N ARG A 157 -18.41 12.05 15.87
CA ARG A 157 -18.52 13.46 16.27
C ARG A 157 -17.90 14.40 15.25
N ILE A 158 -16.73 14.07 14.68
CA ILE A 158 -16.07 14.85 13.63
C ILE A 158 -16.98 14.96 12.41
N ILE A 159 -17.53 13.83 11.94
CA ILE A 159 -18.42 13.78 10.78
C ILE A 159 -19.71 14.57 11.05
N LYS A 160 -20.30 14.41 12.24
CA LYS A 160 -21.50 15.16 12.64
C LYS A 160 -21.28 16.67 12.63
N LYS A 161 -20.11 17.13 13.11
CA LYS A 161 -19.73 18.56 13.09
C LYS A 161 -19.33 19.05 11.71
N ASN A 162 -18.69 18.20 10.90
CA ASN A 162 -18.11 18.55 9.60
C ASN A 162 -18.44 17.45 8.57
N PRO A 163 -19.66 17.46 7.98
CA PRO A 163 -20.10 16.40 7.07
C PRO A 163 -19.20 16.21 5.83
N GLN A 164 -18.46 17.25 5.45
CA GLN A 164 -17.48 17.23 4.36
C GLN A 164 -16.35 16.21 4.54
N PHE A 165 -16.11 15.68 5.76
CA PHE A 165 -15.14 14.62 6.00
C PHE A 165 -15.72 13.20 5.83
N ALA A 166 -17.03 13.04 5.63
CA ALA A 166 -17.64 11.71 5.52
C ALA A 166 -17.04 10.87 4.38
N GLU A 167 -16.81 11.49 3.21
CA GLU A 167 -16.19 10.83 2.07
C GLU A 167 -14.73 10.45 2.36
N LEU A 168 -13.96 11.33 3.01
CA LEU A 168 -12.58 11.05 3.45
C LEU A 168 -12.53 9.80 4.33
N TYR A 169 -13.37 9.73 5.37
CA TYR A 169 -13.40 8.57 6.27
C TYR A 169 -13.82 7.28 5.56
N SER A 170 -14.77 7.36 4.64
CA SER A 170 -15.23 6.21 3.85
C SER A 170 -14.12 5.66 2.95
N ASP A 171 -13.48 6.53 2.17
CA ASP A 171 -12.37 6.16 1.28
C ASP A 171 -11.15 5.66 2.06
N PHE A 172 -10.82 6.33 3.17
CA PHE A 172 -9.79 5.91 4.10
C PHE A 172 -10.05 4.49 4.59
N CYS A 173 -11.25 4.18 5.08
CA CYS A 173 -11.56 2.84 5.61
C CYS A 173 -11.41 1.74 4.55
N GLN A 174 -11.82 2.01 3.31
CA GLN A 174 -11.68 1.06 2.19
C GLN A 174 -10.22 0.74 1.89
N VAL A 175 -9.40 1.77 1.70
CA VAL A 175 -7.98 1.61 1.36
C VAL A 175 -7.20 1.04 2.54
N ARG A 176 -7.42 1.57 3.74
CA ARG A 176 -6.80 1.12 4.99
C ARG A 176 -6.97 -0.37 5.22
N ASP A 177 -8.21 -0.88 5.17
CA ASP A 177 -8.47 -2.29 5.45
C ASP A 177 -7.72 -3.20 4.46
N ILE A 178 -7.68 -2.82 3.18
CA ILE A 178 -6.97 -3.56 2.14
C ILE A 178 -5.46 -3.61 2.39
N TYR A 179 -4.84 -2.48 2.74
CA TYR A 179 -3.41 -2.43 3.06
C TYR A 179 -3.08 -3.28 4.28
N SER A 180 -3.83 -3.14 5.37
CA SER A 180 -3.56 -3.88 6.61
C SER A 180 -3.75 -5.39 6.42
N LEU A 181 -4.78 -5.81 5.70
CA LEU A 181 -5.00 -7.20 5.33
C LEU A 181 -3.89 -7.74 4.41
N HIS A 182 -3.41 -6.93 3.47
CA HIS A 182 -2.30 -7.32 2.61
C HIS A 182 -1.00 -7.52 3.39
N ILE A 183 -0.63 -6.55 4.25
CA ILE A 183 0.55 -6.65 5.12
C ILE A 183 0.48 -7.92 5.98
N MET A 184 -0.66 -8.18 6.62
CA MET A 184 -0.87 -9.42 7.38
C MET A 184 -0.68 -10.66 6.49
N SER A 185 -1.30 -10.69 5.30
CA SER A 185 -1.19 -11.81 4.36
C SER A 185 0.26 -12.11 3.95
N CYS A 186 1.08 -11.06 3.73
CA CYS A 186 2.51 -11.20 3.44
C CYS A 186 3.23 -11.91 4.59
N TYR A 187 3.10 -11.42 5.82
CA TYR A 187 3.78 -12.00 6.99
C TYR A 187 3.26 -13.37 7.37
N ILE A 188 1.97 -13.64 7.17
CA ILE A 188 1.39 -14.97 7.32
C ILE A 188 2.07 -15.92 6.35
N THR A 189 2.22 -15.55 5.07
CA THR A 189 2.90 -16.39 4.08
C THR A 189 4.36 -16.68 4.46
N ARG A 190 5.07 -15.69 5.04
CA ARG A 190 6.42 -15.89 5.60
C ARG A 190 6.38 -16.90 6.76
N ALA A 191 5.50 -16.71 7.73
CA ALA A 191 5.36 -17.62 8.87
C ALA A 191 4.91 -19.02 8.47
N SER A 192 4.05 -19.19 7.46
CA SER A 192 3.61 -20.50 6.96
C SER A 192 4.74 -21.33 6.36
N SER A 193 5.73 -20.68 5.76
CA SER A 193 6.88 -21.33 5.12
C SER A 193 8.07 -21.52 6.06
N ALA A 194 8.06 -20.83 7.20
CA ALA A 194 9.11 -20.90 8.21
C ALA A 194 9.17 -22.27 8.90
N ASN A 195 10.38 -22.71 9.29
CA ASN A 195 10.55 -23.95 10.05
C ASN A 195 10.32 -23.72 11.56
N PRO A 196 9.24 -24.22 12.17
CA PRO A 196 8.93 -23.95 13.59
C PRO A 196 9.92 -24.60 14.57
N LYS A 197 10.78 -25.51 14.10
CA LYS A 197 11.75 -26.25 14.92
C LYS A 197 13.08 -25.55 15.07
N ASN A 198 13.45 -24.67 14.15
CA ASN A 198 14.70 -23.93 14.21
C ASN A 198 14.46 -22.53 14.78
N ARG A 199 15.55 -21.87 15.18
CA ARG A 199 15.46 -20.57 15.85
C ARG A 199 14.97 -19.45 14.92
N THR A 200 15.41 -19.45 13.67
CA THR A 200 15.04 -18.44 12.66
C THR A 200 13.55 -18.50 12.34
N GLY A 201 13.01 -19.69 12.13
CA GLY A 201 11.60 -19.87 11.85
C GLY A 201 10.69 -19.55 13.03
N GLN A 202 11.12 -19.84 14.27
CA GLN A 202 10.42 -19.38 15.48
C GLN A 202 10.34 -17.84 15.56
N LEU A 203 11.45 -17.14 15.28
CA LEU A 203 11.47 -15.67 15.25
C LEU A 203 10.59 -15.13 14.12
N CYS A 204 10.57 -15.78 12.96
CA CYS A 204 9.67 -15.44 11.86
C CYS A 204 8.19 -15.57 12.26
N ILE A 205 7.81 -16.64 12.97
CA ILE A 205 6.44 -16.84 13.47
C ILE A 205 6.06 -15.76 14.49
N ILE A 206 6.94 -15.47 15.46
CA ILE A 206 6.72 -14.40 16.45
C ILE A 206 6.54 -13.05 15.75
N ARG A 207 7.39 -12.76 14.75
CA ARG A 207 7.30 -11.53 13.97
C ARG A 207 5.97 -11.40 13.24
N ALA A 208 5.45 -12.49 12.66
CA ALA A 208 4.13 -12.47 12.04
C ALA A 208 3.01 -12.19 13.05
N LEU A 209 3.06 -12.79 14.25
CA LEU A 209 2.08 -12.49 15.30
C LEU A 209 2.09 -11.01 15.72
N GLN A 210 3.26 -10.40 15.82
CA GLN A 210 3.38 -8.97 16.10
C GLN A 210 2.74 -8.11 15.02
N VAL A 211 3.05 -8.39 13.75
CA VAL A 211 2.51 -7.64 12.61
C VAL A 211 1.00 -7.81 12.53
N ILE A 212 0.47 -9.01 12.77
CA ILE A 212 -0.98 -9.24 12.87
C ILE A 212 -1.55 -8.40 14.01
N GLY A 213 -0.97 -8.46 15.21
CA GLY A 213 -1.41 -7.66 16.36
C GLY A 213 -1.47 -6.16 16.07
N GLU A 214 -0.44 -5.59 15.44
CA GLU A 214 -0.42 -4.18 15.03
C GLU A 214 -1.54 -3.84 14.07
N ASN A 215 -1.72 -4.67 13.03
CA ASN A 215 -2.70 -4.42 11.99
C ASN A 215 -4.14 -4.66 12.45
N LEU A 216 -4.36 -5.28 13.61
CA LEU A 216 -5.68 -5.42 14.25
C LEU A 216 -6.10 -4.17 15.05
N LYS A 217 -5.24 -3.17 15.20
CA LYS A 217 -5.53 -1.94 15.95
C LYS A 217 -6.48 -1.01 15.20
N ASN A 218 -7.27 -0.29 16.00
CA ASN A 218 -8.13 0.79 15.55
C ASN A 218 -8.09 1.95 16.56
N THR A 219 -6.88 2.36 16.95
CA THR A 219 -6.68 3.43 17.94
C THR A 219 -6.50 4.78 17.26
N TRP A 220 -6.52 5.87 18.01
CA TRP A 220 -6.27 7.22 17.48
C TRP A 220 -4.97 7.30 16.70
N GLU A 221 -3.86 6.74 17.18
CA GLU A 221 -2.54 6.82 16.53
C GLU A 221 -2.20 5.60 15.65
N SER A 222 -3.08 4.58 15.64
CA SER A 222 -2.89 3.39 14.81
C SER A 222 -4.23 2.84 14.30
N PRO A 223 -4.95 3.59 13.46
CA PRO A 223 -6.18 3.12 12.83
C PRO A 223 -5.83 2.21 11.65
N LYS A 224 -5.60 0.92 11.88
CA LYS A 224 -5.13 -0.05 10.87
C LYS A 224 -6.26 -0.94 10.33
N LEU A 225 -7.20 -1.38 11.13
CA LEU A 225 -8.29 -2.23 10.65
C LEU A 225 -9.59 -1.96 11.40
N SER A 226 -10.72 -2.08 10.71
CA SER A 226 -12.04 -1.94 11.34
C SER A 226 -12.26 -2.96 12.46
N ASP A 227 -12.92 -2.53 13.54
CA ASP A 227 -13.21 -3.38 14.71
C ASP A 227 -13.98 -4.66 14.34
N ALA A 228 -14.93 -4.57 13.41
CA ALA A 228 -15.70 -5.72 12.94
C ALA A 228 -14.79 -6.79 12.30
N THR A 229 -13.89 -6.36 11.41
CA THR A 229 -12.92 -7.26 10.75
C THR A 229 -11.91 -7.79 11.76
N SER A 230 -11.41 -6.94 12.66
CA SER A 230 -10.46 -7.30 13.71
C SER A 230 -11.02 -8.39 14.64
N LYS A 231 -12.27 -8.23 15.08
CA LYS A 231 -12.99 -9.23 15.88
C LYS A 231 -13.11 -10.56 15.15
N LEU A 232 -13.56 -10.56 13.88
CA LEU A 232 -13.69 -11.78 13.08
C LEU A 232 -12.37 -12.56 12.98
N LEU A 233 -11.26 -11.86 12.73
CA LEU A 233 -9.95 -12.49 12.63
C LEU A 233 -9.51 -13.09 13.96
N LEU A 234 -9.72 -12.37 15.08
CA LEU A 234 -9.41 -12.88 16.42
C LEU A 234 -10.25 -14.10 16.80
N PHE A 235 -11.54 -14.13 16.42
CA PHE A 235 -12.38 -15.30 16.67
C PHE A 235 -11.97 -16.51 15.83
N SER A 236 -11.30 -16.32 14.70
CA SER A 236 -10.83 -17.43 13.87
C SER A 236 -9.62 -18.17 14.45
N LEU A 237 -9.07 -17.70 15.57
CA LEU A 237 -7.89 -18.23 16.26
C LEU A 237 -8.26 -19.02 17.51
N SER A 238 -7.37 -19.91 17.97
CA SER A 238 -7.50 -20.49 19.31
C SER A 238 -7.36 -19.41 20.39
N LYS A 239 -7.94 -19.67 21.57
CA LYS A 239 -7.85 -18.75 22.73
C LYS A 239 -6.40 -18.38 23.06
N ASN A 240 -5.48 -19.34 22.99
CA ASN A 240 -4.06 -19.12 23.27
C ASN A 240 -3.43 -18.17 22.26
N THR A 241 -3.58 -18.44 20.96
CA THR A 241 -3.02 -17.59 19.90
C THR A 241 -3.65 -16.20 19.90
N ALA A 242 -4.96 -16.09 20.12
CA ALA A 242 -5.66 -14.82 20.23
C ALA A 242 -5.17 -13.97 21.41
N THR A 243 -4.92 -14.58 22.57
CA THR A 243 -4.35 -13.88 23.73
C THR A 243 -2.94 -13.38 23.43
N ILE A 244 -2.07 -14.22 22.86
CA ILE A 244 -0.71 -13.81 22.47
C ILE A 244 -0.73 -12.60 21.53
N ILE A 245 -1.61 -12.62 20.53
CA ILE A 245 -1.74 -11.50 19.58
C ILE A 245 -2.23 -10.23 20.29
N LYS A 246 -3.18 -10.31 21.22
CA LYS A 246 -3.65 -9.17 22.01
C LYS A 246 -2.53 -8.59 22.88
N ASP A 247 -1.77 -9.43 23.57
CA ASP A 247 -0.68 -8.98 24.44
C ASP A 247 0.45 -8.32 23.64
N LEU A 248 0.79 -8.89 22.48
CA LEU A 248 1.79 -8.32 21.56
C LEU A 248 1.29 -7.00 20.94
N ARG A 249 0.02 -6.93 20.54
CA ARG A 249 -0.62 -5.75 19.96
C ARG A 249 -0.40 -4.53 20.85
N ASP A 250 -0.68 -4.60 22.15
CA ASP A 250 -0.77 -3.39 22.98
C ASP A 250 0.58 -2.79 23.42
N SER A 251 1.72 -3.28 22.90
CA SER A 251 3.03 -2.90 23.47
C SER A 251 4.27 -2.96 22.57
N LEU A 252 4.12 -3.15 21.25
CA LEU A 252 5.19 -3.60 20.32
C LEU A 252 6.59 -2.97 20.47
N SER A 253 6.71 -1.68 20.77
CA SER A 253 7.98 -0.95 20.90
C SER A 253 8.45 -0.72 22.35
N HIS A 254 7.77 -1.30 23.34
CA HIS A 254 8.00 -1.10 24.77
C HIS A 254 8.62 -2.33 25.46
N ALA A 255 9.26 -2.09 26.62
CA ALA A 255 9.79 -3.13 27.50
C ALA A 255 8.81 -4.28 27.78
N TYR A 256 7.52 -3.98 27.98
CA TYR A 256 6.51 -5.00 28.24
C TYR A 256 6.37 -6.01 27.09
N SER A 257 6.39 -5.57 25.83
CA SER A 257 6.30 -6.50 24.68
C SER A 257 7.53 -7.36 24.56
N LEU A 258 8.72 -6.82 24.85
CA LEU A 258 9.95 -7.61 24.89
C LEU A 258 9.81 -8.76 25.90
N ASN A 259 9.21 -8.50 27.07
CA ASN A 259 9.01 -9.51 28.11
C ASN A 259 8.10 -10.63 27.62
N MET A 260 6.99 -10.27 26.97
CA MET A 260 6.09 -11.24 26.36
C MET A 260 6.79 -12.07 25.28
N ARG A 261 7.58 -11.45 24.40
CA ARG A 261 8.35 -12.16 23.36
C ARG A 261 9.35 -13.14 23.94
N ALA A 262 10.14 -12.70 24.91
CA ALA A 262 11.08 -13.58 25.60
C ALA A 262 10.37 -14.71 26.36
N GLY A 263 9.16 -14.47 26.88
CA GLY A 263 8.29 -15.51 27.44
C GLY A 263 7.86 -16.54 26.40
N ILE A 264 7.37 -16.10 25.24
CA ILE A 264 6.98 -16.96 24.10
C ILE A 264 8.17 -17.83 23.65
N GLU A 265 9.36 -17.23 23.53
CA GLU A 265 10.58 -17.95 23.16
C GLU A 265 11.04 -18.97 24.20
N LYS A 266 10.71 -18.78 25.48
CA LYS A 266 11.04 -19.70 26.57
C LYS A 266 9.98 -20.80 26.75
N ASN A 267 8.75 -20.60 26.26
CA ASN A 267 7.65 -21.55 26.33
C ASN A 267 7.75 -22.73 25.35
N VAL A 268 8.95 -23.05 24.87
CA VAL A 268 9.31 -24.21 24.02
C VAL A 268 9.09 -25.56 24.75
N LYS A 269 8.61 -25.56 26.00
CA LYS A 269 8.38 -26.78 26.80
C LYS A 269 7.34 -27.73 26.18
N SER A 270 6.41 -27.23 25.36
CA SER A 270 5.55 -28.08 24.52
C SER A 270 6.19 -28.28 23.15
N LYS A 271 6.39 -29.54 22.76
CA LYS A 271 6.98 -29.93 21.47
C LYS A 271 6.24 -29.35 20.25
N PHE A 272 4.98 -28.97 20.40
CA PHE A 272 4.09 -28.55 19.31
C PHE A 272 3.64 -27.08 19.38
N PHE A 273 4.16 -26.29 20.34
CA PHE A 273 3.65 -24.92 20.57
C PHE A 273 3.70 -24.01 19.32
N PHE A 274 4.84 -24.00 18.61
CA PHE A 274 4.98 -23.22 17.38
C PHE A 274 4.25 -23.83 16.19
N ASP A 275 4.10 -25.17 16.15
CA ASP A 275 3.30 -25.85 15.12
C ASP A 275 1.81 -25.46 15.25
N ASP A 276 1.27 -25.43 16.47
CA ASP A 276 -0.11 -25.05 16.76
C ASP A 276 -0.39 -23.59 16.40
N ILE A 277 0.54 -22.68 16.76
CA ILE A 277 0.47 -21.27 16.37
C ILE A 277 0.51 -21.10 14.85
N GLN A 278 1.43 -21.80 14.17
CA GLN A 278 1.55 -21.74 12.71
C GLN A 278 0.28 -22.25 12.03
N ASN A 279 -0.34 -23.31 12.55
CA ASN A 279 -1.63 -23.81 12.08
C ASN A 279 -2.76 -22.78 12.25
N ASP A 280 -2.81 -22.09 13.38
CA ASP A 280 -3.79 -21.03 13.63
C ASP A 280 -3.57 -19.81 12.72
N ILE A 281 -2.31 -19.41 12.51
CA ILE A 281 -1.93 -18.35 11.56
C ILE A 281 -2.38 -18.72 10.14
N ASN A 282 -2.22 -19.97 9.72
CA ASN A 282 -2.66 -20.45 8.41
C ASN A 282 -4.18 -20.35 8.23
N LYS A 283 -4.97 -20.68 9.28
CA LYS A 283 -6.44 -20.52 9.26
C LYS A 283 -6.84 -19.06 9.06
N VAL A 284 -6.22 -18.15 9.82
CA VAL A 284 -6.45 -16.70 9.65
C VAL A 284 -6.02 -16.23 8.27
N GLY A 285 -4.94 -16.78 7.72
CA GLY A 285 -4.49 -16.49 6.35
C GLY A 285 -5.54 -16.80 5.28
N VAL A 286 -6.28 -17.89 5.44
CA VAL A 286 -7.41 -18.23 4.56
C VAL A 286 -8.49 -17.17 4.68
N THR A 287 -8.94 -16.86 5.89
CA THR A 287 -9.97 -15.84 6.13
C THR A 287 -9.58 -14.46 5.59
N ILE A 288 -8.33 -14.03 5.78
CA ILE A 288 -7.82 -12.76 5.24
C ILE A 288 -7.87 -12.72 3.72
N LYS A 289 -7.49 -13.81 3.03
CA LYS A 289 -7.56 -13.87 1.56
C LYS A 289 -8.99 -13.71 1.05
N GLU A 290 -9.97 -14.29 1.76
CA GLU A 290 -11.38 -14.15 1.40
C GLU A 290 -11.90 -12.73 1.59
N ILE A 291 -11.59 -12.11 2.72
CA ILE A 291 -11.98 -10.72 3.01
C ILE A 291 -11.33 -9.76 2.03
N LEU A 292 -10.04 -9.96 1.73
CA LEU A 292 -9.30 -9.13 0.80
C LEU A 292 -9.92 -9.23 -0.60
N HIS A 293 -10.28 -10.44 -1.04
CA HIS A 293 -10.96 -10.65 -2.31
C HIS A 293 -12.28 -9.87 -2.40
N ASP A 294 -13.16 -10.01 -1.39
CA ASP A 294 -14.44 -9.30 -1.31
C ASP A 294 -14.27 -7.76 -1.35
N LYS A 295 -13.33 -7.22 -0.56
CA LYS A 295 -13.06 -5.76 -0.55
C LYS A 295 -12.52 -5.26 -1.89
N LYS A 296 -11.57 -5.97 -2.50
CA LYS A 296 -10.99 -5.59 -3.81
C LYS A 296 -12.08 -5.55 -4.89
N LEU A 297 -12.93 -6.56 -4.91
CA LEU A 297 -14.06 -6.66 -5.82
C LEU A 297 -15.07 -5.52 -5.64
N LYS A 298 -15.48 -5.19 -4.41
CA LYS A 298 -16.43 -4.09 -4.14
C LYS A 298 -15.94 -2.77 -4.73
N ILE A 299 -14.65 -2.49 -4.62
CA ILE A 299 -14.03 -1.32 -5.26
C ILE A 299 -14.15 -1.40 -6.78
N ILE A 300 -13.82 -2.56 -7.39
CA ILE A 300 -13.93 -2.75 -8.84
C ILE A 300 -15.36 -2.51 -9.33
N LEU A 301 -16.36 -3.06 -8.64
CA LEU A 301 -17.78 -2.87 -8.98
C LEU A 301 -18.20 -1.40 -8.87
N ALA A 302 -17.84 -0.71 -7.77
CA ALA A 302 -18.15 0.70 -7.59
C ALA A 302 -17.51 1.60 -8.67
N LEU A 303 -16.31 1.24 -9.16
CA LEU A 303 -15.65 1.94 -10.25
C LEU A 303 -16.37 1.73 -11.58
N LEU A 304 -16.78 0.50 -11.87
CA LEU A 304 -17.58 0.18 -13.05
C LEU A 304 -18.90 0.95 -13.05
N GLU A 305 -19.58 1.05 -11.91
CA GLU A 305 -20.80 1.88 -11.78
C GLU A 305 -20.54 3.37 -12.04
N LYS A 306 -19.44 3.90 -11.51
CA LYS A 306 -19.07 5.31 -11.70
C LYS A 306 -18.76 5.62 -13.16
N ILE A 307 -18.08 4.70 -13.85
CA ILE A 307 -17.81 4.73 -15.29
C ILE A 307 -19.11 4.91 -16.07
N MET A 308 -20.13 4.08 -15.80
CA MET A 308 -21.42 4.15 -16.50
C MET A 308 -22.09 5.51 -16.39
N LYS A 309 -21.97 6.15 -15.23
CA LYS A 309 -22.56 7.47 -14.96
C LYS A 309 -21.77 8.58 -15.66
N SER A 310 -20.45 8.40 -15.86
CA SER A 310 -19.57 9.37 -16.48
C SER A 310 -19.68 9.36 -18.01
N LYS A 311 -20.38 10.34 -18.60
CA LYS A 311 -20.53 10.43 -20.07
C LYS A 311 -19.25 10.91 -20.81
N LYS A 312 -18.11 11.06 -20.12
CA LYS A 312 -16.86 11.70 -20.59
C LYS A 312 -15.74 10.70 -20.90
N SER A 313 -15.06 10.87 -22.05
CA SER A 313 -13.97 10.00 -22.51
C SER A 313 -12.68 10.09 -21.67
N SER A 314 -12.41 11.25 -21.05
CA SER A 314 -11.23 11.43 -20.19
C SER A 314 -11.30 10.59 -18.91
N GLU A 315 -12.48 10.52 -18.29
CA GLU A 315 -12.71 9.73 -17.09
C GLU A 315 -12.51 8.23 -17.40
N MET A 316 -13.04 7.75 -18.53
CA MET A 316 -12.81 6.37 -19.03
C MET A 316 -11.33 6.01 -19.18
N LYS A 317 -10.49 6.96 -19.60
CA LYS A 317 -9.05 6.76 -19.77
C LYS A 317 -8.35 6.60 -18.41
N GLU A 318 -8.67 7.46 -17.44
CA GLU A 318 -8.15 7.38 -16.06
C GLU A 318 -8.49 6.03 -15.42
N PHE A 319 -9.72 5.54 -15.62
CA PHE A 319 -10.13 4.21 -15.16
C PHE A 319 -9.40 3.07 -15.87
N SER A 320 -9.21 3.15 -17.18
CA SER A 320 -8.47 2.12 -17.93
C SER A 320 -7.04 1.95 -17.42
N VAL A 321 -6.41 3.04 -16.98
CA VAL A 321 -5.07 3.01 -16.38
C VAL A 321 -5.13 2.38 -14.98
N ALA A 322 -6.14 2.70 -14.18
CA ALA A 322 -6.31 2.12 -12.84
C ALA A 322 -6.56 0.59 -12.88
N LEU A 323 -7.28 0.10 -13.88
CA LEU A 323 -7.61 -1.32 -14.04
C LEU A 323 -6.55 -2.14 -14.78
N ARG A 324 -5.60 -1.49 -15.47
CA ARG A 324 -4.59 -2.15 -16.34
C ARG A 324 -3.81 -3.26 -15.64
N ASN A 325 -3.54 -3.11 -14.34
CA ASN A 325 -2.71 -4.03 -13.56
C ASN A 325 -3.52 -4.89 -12.57
N ILE A 326 -4.86 -4.83 -12.61
CA ILE A 326 -5.71 -5.60 -11.70
C ILE A 326 -6.14 -6.89 -12.41
N SER A 327 -5.91 -8.03 -11.77
CA SER A 327 -6.39 -9.32 -12.28
C SER A 327 -7.88 -9.49 -12.00
N ILE A 328 -8.70 -8.83 -12.82
CA ILE A 328 -10.17 -8.77 -12.67
C ILE A 328 -10.81 -10.14 -12.94
N LEU A 329 -10.24 -10.92 -13.88
CA LEU A 329 -10.84 -12.15 -14.37
C LEU A 329 -10.94 -13.25 -13.30
N PRO A 330 -9.85 -13.64 -12.59
CA PRO A 330 -9.94 -14.66 -11.56
C PRO A 330 -10.81 -14.21 -10.39
N MET A 331 -10.87 -12.90 -10.14
CA MET A 331 -11.64 -12.32 -9.03
C MET A 331 -13.15 -12.50 -9.28
N ILE A 332 -13.61 -12.14 -10.47
CA ILE A 332 -15.02 -12.24 -10.87
C ILE A 332 -15.46 -13.69 -11.12
N ILE A 333 -14.63 -14.52 -11.76
CA ILE A 333 -14.93 -15.95 -11.96
C ILE A 333 -15.19 -16.66 -10.62
N ASN A 334 -14.42 -16.31 -9.58
CA ASN A 334 -14.56 -16.92 -8.26
C ASN A 334 -15.87 -16.57 -7.55
N GLU A 335 -16.49 -15.41 -7.81
CA GLU A 335 -17.73 -15.03 -7.11
C GLU A 335 -19.03 -15.20 -7.91
N PHE A 336 -18.95 -15.46 -9.23
CA PHE A 336 -20.01 -16.15 -9.97
C PHE A 336 -20.42 -17.50 -9.34
N MET A 337 -19.60 -18.06 -8.45
CA MET A 337 -19.86 -19.29 -7.69
C MET A 337 -20.65 -19.06 -6.39
N SER A 338 -21.70 -18.22 -6.35
CA SER A 338 -22.65 -18.09 -5.22
C SER A 338 -22.03 -18.21 -3.81
N LYS A 339 -20.87 -17.56 -3.61
CA LYS A 339 -19.98 -17.87 -2.50
C LYS A 339 -20.60 -17.50 -1.16
N GLU A 340 -21.24 -16.34 -1.05
CA GLU A 340 -21.81 -15.84 0.21
C GLU A 340 -22.97 -16.69 0.73
N LEU A 341 -23.95 -17.03 -0.13
CA LEU A 341 -25.10 -17.85 0.27
C LEU A 341 -24.69 -19.30 0.55
N ASN A 342 -23.77 -19.86 -0.24
CA ASN A 342 -23.20 -21.19 0.04
C ASN A 342 -22.35 -21.17 1.31
N ASN A 343 -21.61 -20.09 1.58
CA ASN A 343 -20.83 -19.93 2.80
C ASN A 343 -21.74 -19.81 4.02
N ILE A 344 -22.83 -19.03 3.94
CA ILE A 344 -23.83 -18.98 5.02
C ILE A 344 -24.48 -20.34 5.21
N GLU A 345 -24.87 -21.05 4.14
CA GLU A 345 -25.43 -22.40 4.25
C GLU A 345 -24.44 -23.37 4.91
N THR A 346 -23.18 -23.33 4.48
CA THR A 346 -22.10 -24.16 5.06
C THR A 346 -21.90 -23.82 6.52
N CYS A 347 -21.81 -22.54 6.88
CA CYS A 347 -21.69 -22.08 8.25
C CYS A 347 -22.92 -22.48 9.09
N VAL A 348 -24.14 -22.33 8.58
CA VAL A 348 -25.37 -22.73 9.28
C VAL A 348 -25.42 -24.24 9.51
N MET A 349 -24.97 -25.04 8.54
CA MET A 349 -24.88 -26.49 8.67
C MET A 349 -23.78 -26.91 9.66
N GLU A 350 -22.62 -26.26 9.61
CA GLU A 350 -21.53 -26.45 10.57
C GLU A 350 -22.00 -26.08 11.98
N TYR A 351 -22.66 -24.93 12.14
CA TYR A 351 -23.24 -24.44 13.38
C TYR A 351 -24.23 -25.48 13.93
N LYS A 352 -25.15 -25.95 13.08
CA LYS A 352 -26.14 -26.98 13.45
C LYS A 352 -25.48 -28.29 13.89
N SER A 353 -24.38 -28.69 13.25
CA SER A 353 -23.67 -29.94 13.58
C SER A 353 -22.99 -29.93 14.95
N LYS A 354 -22.69 -28.72 15.49
CA LYS A 354 -22.04 -28.54 16.79
C LYS A 354 -23.02 -28.51 17.97
N ILE A 355 -24.32 -28.49 17.71
CA ILE A 355 -25.35 -28.47 18.75
C ILE A 355 -25.69 -29.91 19.17
N LYS A 356 -25.42 -30.25 20.43
CA LYS A 356 -25.67 -31.61 20.98
C LYS A 356 -27.15 -31.98 21.10
N SER A 357 -28.02 -31.02 21.45
CA SER A 357 -29.47 -31.20 21.55
C SER A 357 -30.19 -29.92 21.11
N MET A 358 -31.25 -30.03 20.30
CA MET A 358 -32.00 -28.87 19.78
C MET A 358 -33.41 -28.78 20.37
N THR A 359 -33.82 -27.59 20.78
CA THR A 359 -35.21 -27.29 21.15
C THR A 359 -36.09 -27.17 19.91
N ASP A 360 -37.41 -27.27 20.07
CA ASP A 360 -38.32 -27.12 18.92
C ASP A 360 -38.31 -25.69 18.36
N PHE A 361 -38.09 -24.68 19.21
CA PHE A 361 -37.83 -23.30 18.81
C PHE A 361 -36.61 -23.19 17.87
N GLU A 362 -35.48 -23.80 18.22
CA GLU A 362 -34.27 -23.76 17.39
C GLU A 362 -34.46 -24.49 16.06
N LYS A 363 -35.15 -25.65 16.06
CA LYS A 363 -35.47 -26.39 14.83
C LYS A 363 -36.33 -25.55 13.88
N GLU A 364 -37.30 -24.82 14.41
CA GLU A 364 -38.15 -23.91 13.63
C GLU A 364 -37.32 -22.79 12.99
N ARG A 365 -36.42 -22.15 13.76
CA ARG A 365 -35.53 -21.09 13.25
C ARG A 365 -34.54 -21.59 12.19
N PHE A 366 -33.98 -22.80 12.34
CA PHE A 366 -33.16 -23.42 11.29
C PHE A 366 -33.96 -23.70 10.01
N ASN A 367 -35.24 -24.09 10.13
CA ASN A 367 -36.10 -24.28 8.97
C ASN A 367 -36.42 -22.96 8.27
N ASP A 368 -36.61 -21.87 9.02
CA ASP A 368 -36.79 -20.53 8.44
C ASP A 368 -35.54 -20.07 7.67
N ILE A 369 -34.36 -20.29 8.24
CA ILE A 369 -33.08 -20.03 7.55
C ILE A 369 -33.00 -20.83 6.24
N ARG A 370 -33.33 -22.12 6.28
CA ARG A 370 -33.30 -22.99 5.10
C ARG A 370 -34.27 -22.52 4.01
N LYS A 371 -35.49 -22.12 4.37
CA LYS A 371 -36.47 -21.57 3.42
C LYS A 371 -35.95 -20.33 2.72
N ILE A 372 -35.29 -19.42 3.45
CA ILE A 372 -34.67 -18.22 2.88
C ILE A 372 -33.57 -18.62 1.88
N ILE A 373 -32.65 -19.51 2.26
CA ILE A 373 -31.55 -19.99 1.40
C ILE A 373 -32.10 -20.65 0.13
N ASP A 374 -33.03 -21.60 0.26
CA ASP A 374 -33.58 -22.37 -0.86
C ASP A 374 -34.40 -21.52 -1.84
N SER A 375 -35.00 -20.41 -1.37
CA SER A 375 -35.74 -19.47 -2.22
C SER A 375 -34.82 -18.64 -3.12
N LYS A 376 -33.59 -18.38 -2.69
CA LYS A 376 -32.61 -17.52 -3.39
C LYS A 376 -31.61 -18.32 -4.23
N LYS A 377 -31.29 -19.55 -3.84
CA LYS A 377 -30.32 -20.43 -4.53
C LYS A 377 -30.83 -20.94 -5.89
N ARG A 378 -32.13 -21.22 -6.00
CA ARG A 378 -32.75 -21.79 -7.23
C ARG A 378 -32.67 -20.89 -8.47
N PRO A 379 -33.01 -19.59 -8.41
CA PRO A 379 -32.80 -18.66 -9.53
C PRO A 379 -31.34 -18.53 -9.94
N MET A 380 -30.42 -18.57 -8.96
CA MET A 380 -28.98 -18.33 -9.16
C MET A 380 -28.26 -19.48 -9.87
N ILE A 381 -28.69 -20.73 -9.67
CA ILE A 381 -28.15 -21.89 -10.41
C ILE A 381 -28.52 -21.81 -11.90
N ARG A 382 -29.70 -21.26 -12.22
CA ARG A 382 -30.20 -21.17 -13.60
C ARG A 382 -29.42 -20.14 -14.44
N SER A 383 -29.10 -18.97 -13.89
CA SER A 383 -28.28 -17.95 -14.57
C SER A 383 -26.83 -18.40 -14.82
N LYS A 384 -26.28 -19.25 -13.95
CA LYS A 384 -24.91 -19.79 -14.05
C LYS A 384 -24.68 -20.66 -15.29
N THR A 385 -25.65 -21.49 -15.67
CA THR A 385 -25.57 -22.36 -16.84
C THR A 385 -25.63 -21.60 -18.17
N ASP A 386 -26.39 -20.51 -18.23
CA ASP A 386 -26.58 -19.72 -19.44
C ASP A 386 -25.39 -18.76 -19.71
N TYR A 387 -24.74 -18.26 -18.65
CA TYR A 387 -23.66 -17.26 -18.74
C TYR A 387 -22.27 -17.84 -19.09
N ILE A 388 -21.93 -19.04 -18.58
CA ILE A 388 -20.60 -19.66 -18.78
C ILE A 388 -20.35 -20.00 -20.26
N HIS A 389 -21.39 -20.16 -21.07
CA HIS A 389 -21.27 -20.52 -22.49
C HIS A 389 -21.04 -19.35 -23.46
N GLU A 390 -21.39 -18.11 -23.11
CA GLU A 390 -21.37 -16.97 -24.07
C GLU A 390 -20.52 -15.74 -23.64
N SER A 391 -20.23 -15.52 -22.35
CA SER A 391 -19.82 -14.18 -21.88
C SER A 391 -18.37 -14.02 -21.41
N MET A 392 -17.64 -15.08 -21.06
CA MET A 392 -16.29 -14.97 -20.46
C MET A 392 -15.20 -14.50 -21.43
N ASP A 393 -15.27 -14.90 -22.71
CA ASP A 393 -14.35 -14.40 -23.75
C ASP A 393 -14.67 -12.94 -24.14
N PHE A 394 -15.95 -12.56 -24.13
CA PHE A 394 -16.38 -11.18 -24.34
C PHE A 394 -15.98 -10.26 -23.17
N PHE A 395 -15.99 -10.78 -21.94
CA PHE A 395 -15.50 -10.09 -20.75
C PHE A 395 -14.00 -9.80 -20.79
N LEU A 396 -13.19 -10.79 -21.20
CA LEU A 396 -11.76 -10.62 -21.46
C LEU A 396 -11.47 -9.56 -22.53
N PHE A 397 -12.37 -9.47 -23.52
CA PHE A 397 -12.29 -8.51 -24.61
C PHE A 397 -12.72 -7.09 -24.20
N GLY A 398 -13.76 -6.92 -23.37
CA GLY A 398 -14.31 -5.61 -22.99
C GLY A 398 -13.48 -4.83 -21.95
N VAL A 399 -13.01 -5.50 -20.89
CA VAL A 399 -12.26 -4.83 -19.79
C VAL A 399 -10.91 -4.30 -20.25
N LYS A 400 -10.22 -5.00 -21.16
CA LYS A 400 -8.94 -4.54 -21.75
C LYS A 400 -9.12 -3.43 -22.79
N LYS A 401 -10.33 -3.25 -23.32
CA LYS A 401 -10.65 -2.39 -24.47
C LYS A 401 -11.40 -1.11 -24.08
N LEU A 402 -11.44 -0.75 -22.79
CA LEU A 402 -12.05 0.49 -22.28
C LEU A 402 -11.54 1.79 -22.97
N GLN A 403 -10.44 1.73 -23.72
CA GLN A 403 -9.94 2.85 -24.55
C GLN A 403 -10.56 2.93 -25.96
N SER A 404 -11.22 1.88 -26.48
CA SER A 404 -11.71 1.80 -27.86
C SER A 404 -13.09 1.14 -28.05
N CYS A 405 -13.81 0.81 -26.98
CA CYS A 405 -15.18 0.29 -27.06
C CYS A 405 -16.22 1.40 -27.25
N ASP A 406 -17.26 1.09 -28.03
CA ASP A 406 -18.41 1.97 -28.21
C ASP A 406 -19.33 1.93 -26.97
N LYS A 407 -20.01 3.04 -26.64
CA LYS A 407 -20.83 3.18 -25.41
C LYS A 407 -21.89 2.08 -25.28
N LYS A 408 -22.41 1.59 -26.40
CA LYS A 408 -23.43 0.53 -26.44
C LYS A 408 -22.90 -0.86 -26.10
N GLU A 409 -21.66 -1.18 -26.50
CA GLU A 409 -21.03 -2.48 -26.19
C GLU A 409 -20.74 -2.59 -24.69
N ILE A 410 -20.30 -1.48 -24.07
CA ILE A 410 -20.07 -1.41 -22.62
C ILE A 410 -21.40 -1.48 -21.83
N SER A 411 -22.47 -0.86 -22.33
CA SER A 411 -23.82 -0.95 -21.71
C SER A 411 -24.34 -2.39 -21.69
N LEU A 412 -24.33 -3.07 -22.84
CA LEU A 412 -24.76 -4.48 -22.95
C LEU A 412 -23.92 -5.40 -22.06
N PHE A 413 -22.61 -5.15 -22.00
CA PHE A 413 -21.68 -5.87 -21.14
C PHE A 413 -21.99 -5.71 -19.65
N ILE A 414 -22.33 -4.50 -19.22
CA ILE A 414 -22.64 -4.23 -17.81
C ILE A 414 -24.05 -4.67 -17.45
N ASP A 415 -25.04 -4.53 -18.33
CA ASP A 415 -26.38 -5.09 -18.13
C ASP A 415 -26.30 -6.61 -17.90
N GLN A 416 -25.39 -7.30 -18.59
CA GLN A 416 -25.08 -8.72 -18.38
C GLN A 416 -24.30 -8.99 -17.08
N ILE A 417 -23.45 -8.09 -16.61
CA ILE A 417 -22.75 -8.21 -15.32
C ILE A 417 -23.71 -7.93 -14.16
N GLU A 418 -24.47 -6.84 -14.18
CA GLU A 418 -25.45 -6.50 -13.13
C GLU A 418 -26.54 -7.56 -13.02
N ALA A 419 -27.02 -8.10 -14.14
CA ALA A 419 -28.01 -9.17 -14.13
C ALA A 419 -27.49 -10.50 -13.55
N ASN A 420 -26.16 -10.74 -13.56
CA ASN A 420 -25.57 -12.04 -13.22
C ASN A 420 -24.62 -12.04 -12.00
N ILE A 421 -23.99 -10.91 -11.64
CA ILE A 421 -23.13 -10.71 -10.45
C ILE A 421 -23.96 -10.27 -9.24
N LEU A 422 -25.16 -9.70 -9.42
CA LEU A 422 -26.10 -9.44 -8.31
C LEU A 422 -27.22 -10.49 -8.24
N PRO A 423 -27.05 -11.60 -7.51
CA PRO A 423 -28.17 -12.17 -6.80
C PRO A 423 -28.55 -11.17 -5.71
N LYS A 424 -29.66 -10.46 -5.90
CA LYS A 424 -30.34 -9.70 -4.84
C LYS A 424 -30.84 -10.67 -3.74
N VAL A 425 -29.94 -11.15 -2.89
CA VAL A 425 -30.29 -11.35 -1.49
C VAL A 425 -30.29 -9.94 -0.91
N GLY A 426 -31.47 -9.42 -0.57
CA GLY A 426 -31.54 -8.07 -0.03
C GLY A 426 -30.69 -7.97 1.24
N THR A 427 -30.13 -6.79 1.53
CA THR A 427 -29.58 -6.51 2.87
C THR A 427 -30.55 -6.93 3.96
N ASP A 428 -31.86 -6.80 3.73
CA ASP A 428 -32.92 -7.26 4.62
C ASP A 428 -32.99 -8.79 4.78
N ASP A 429 -32.71 -9.56 3.73
CA ASP A 429 -32.67 -11.02 3.81
C ASP A 429 -31.45 -11.48 4.62
N PHE A 430 -30.29 -10.83 4.43
CA PHE A 430 -29.09 -11.08 5.23
C PHE A 430 -29.25 -10.63 6.70
N LYS A 431 -29.86 -9.47 6.95
CA LYS A 431 -30.23 -9.01 8.30
C LYS A 431 -31.19 -9.99 8.98
N ARG A 432 -32.18 -10.49 8.23
CA ARG A 432 -33.12 -11.51 8.72
C ARG A 432 -32.41 -12.83 9.03
N LEU A 433 -31.51 -13.29 8.17
CA LEU A 433 -30.67 -14.47 8.42
C LEU A 433 -29.81 -14.27 9.68
N ALA A 434 -29.12 -13.14 9.81
CA ALA A 434 -28.32 -12.78 10.97
C ALA A 434 -29.14 -12.78 12.27
N ASN A 435 -30.32 -12.17 12.25
CA ASN A 435 -31.23 -12.15 13.41
C ASN A 435 -31.72 -13.55 13.81
N LEU A 436 -32.06 -14.41 12.83
CA LEU A 436 -32.44 -15.79 13.11
C LEU A 436 -31.29 -16.59 13.73
N VAL A 437 -30.05 -16.39 13.26
CA VAL A 437 -28.87 -17.04 13.83
C VAL A 437 -28.57 -16.51 15.25
N LEU A 438 -28.75 -15.21 15.51
CA LEU A 438 -28.59 -14.63 16.84
C LEU A 438 -29.63 -15.14 17.84
N GLN A 439 -30.88 -15.32 17.42
CA GLN A 439 -31.93 -15.93 18.26
C GLN A 439 -31.59 -17.38 18.63
N ILE A 440 -31.09 -18.15 17.66
CA ILE A 440 -30.59 -19.51 17.88
C ILE A 440 -29.40 -19.47 18.87
N HIS A 441 -28.46 -18.55 18.65
CA HIS A 441 -27.26 -18.43 19.48
C HIS A 441 -27.56 -18.02 20.93
N GLY A 442 -28.42 -17.02 21.15
CA GLY A 442 -28.85 -16.61 22.50
C GLY A 442 -29.56 -17.73 23.26
N SER A 443 -30.27 -18.63 22.56
CA SER A 443 -30.88 -19.82 23.17
C SER A 443 -29.85 -20.92 23.52
N ILE A 444 -28.72 -20.97 22.83
CA ILE A 444 -27.70 -22.03 22.95
C ILE A 444 -26.54 -21.64 23.89
N ILE A 445 -26.19 -20.35 23.97
CA ILE A 445 -24.99 -19.89 24.70
C ILE A 445 -25.06 -20.21 26.19
N SER A 446 -26.26 -20.27 26.77
CA SER A 446 -26.48 -20.65 28.17
C SER A 446 -26.28 -22.15 28.46
N ARG A 447 -26.21 -22.98 27.41
CA ARG A 447 -26.18 -24.45 27.51
C ARG A 447 -25.05 -25.12 26.70
N SER A 448 -24.19 -24.34 26.06
CA SER A 448 -23.07 -24.84 25.24
C SER A 448 -21.82 -23.97 25.43
N GLU A 449 -20.71 -24.61 25.80
CA GLU A 449 -19.40 -23.96 25.98
C GLU A 449 -18.49 -24.11 24.76
N ASP A 450 -18.97 -24.61 23.61
CA ASP A 450 -18.12 -24.79 22.42
C ASP A 450 -17.73 -23.43 21.80
N PRO A 451 -16.45 -23.02 21.89
CA PRO A 451 -16.02 -21.73 21.36
C PRO A 451 -16.15 -21.63 19.84
N GLN A 452 -16.25 -22.75 19.11
CA GLN A 452 -16.44 -22.75 17.65
C GLN A 452 -17.80 -22.19 17.23
N LEU A 453 -18.83 -22.27 18.09
CA LEU A 453 -20.15 -21.70 17.82
C LEU A 453 -20.06 -20.17 17.66
N ASN A 454 -19.25 -19.50 18.48
CA ASN A 454 -19.01 -18.06 18.36
C ASN A 454 -18.31 -17.74 17.03
N VAL A 455 -17.31 -18.53 16.64
CA VAL A 455 -16.58 -18.33 15.38
C VAL A 455 -17.53 -18.41 14.18
N ILE A 456 -18.38 -19.43 14.16
CA ILE A 456 -19.32 -19.65 13.08
C ILE A 456 -20.41 -18.55 13.07
N LEU A 457 -20.88 -18.11 14.25
CA LEU A 457 -21.78 -16.95 14.38
C LEU A 457 -21.17 -15.70 13.76
N TYR A 458 -19.96 -15.32 14.18
CA TYR A 458 -19.31 -14.10 13.67
C TYR A 458 -19.01 -14.19 12.18
N LYS A 459 -18.69 -15.37 11.64
CA LYS A 459 -18.59 -15.58 10.18
C LYS A 459 -19.92 -15.31 9.49
N ILE A 460 -21.04 -15.81 10.03
CA ILE A 460 -22.38 -15.57 9.45
C ILE A 460 -22.73 -14.08 9.52
N LEU A 461 -22.51 -13.43 10.66
CA LEU A 461 -22.77 -11.99 10.85
C LEU A 461 -21.93 -11.13 9.89
N TYR A 462 -20.66 -11.51 9.70
CA TYR A 462 -19.77 -10.85 8.77
C TYR A 462 -20.22 -11.00 7.32
N ILE A 463 -20.54 -12.23 6.88
CA ILE A 463 -21.02 -12.48 5.52
C ILE A 463 -22.35 -11.75 5.28
N ALA A 464 -23.20 -11.64 6.30
CA ALA A 464 -24.46 -10.91 6.24
C ALA A 464 -24.28 -9.37 6.19
N GLN A 465 -23.05 -8.86 6.24
CA GLN A 465 -22.71 -7.42 6.19
C GLN A 465 -23.45 -6.58 7.23
N VAL A 466 -23.81 -7.17 8.36
CA VAL A 466 -24.49 -6.44 9.42
C VAL A 466 -23.44 -5.71 10.24
N GLU A 467 -23.47 -4.38 10.22
CA GLU A 467 -22.64 -3.59 11.13
C GLU A 467 -22.94 -4.07 12.55
N VAL A 468 -21.90 -4.37 13.33
CA VAL A 468 -22.00 -4.95 14.68
C VAL A 468 -22.86 -4.11 15.64
N LYS A 469 -23.16 -2.85 15.27
CA LYS A 469 -24.05 -1.92 16.00
C LYS A 469 -25.52 -1.95 15.55
N GLU A 470 -25.85 -2.55 14.41
CA GLU A 470 -27.23 -2.60 13.88
C GLU A 470 -28.08 -3.75 14.45
N VAL A 471 -27.52 -4.59 15.33
CA VAL A 471 -28.29 -5.66 15.97
C VAL A 471 -28.26 -5.55 17.48
N GLU A 472 -29.42 -5.22 18.06
CA GLU A 472 -29.69 -5.35 19.48
C GLU A 472 -29.37 -6.79 19.94
N GLY A 473 -28.48 -6.92 20.92
CA GLY A 473 -28.11 -8.21 21.53
C GLY A 473 -26.63 -8.61 21.41
N ILE A 474 -25.87 -8.07 20.45
CA ILE A 474 -24.42 -8.35 20.37
C ILE A 474 -23.66 -7.66 21.52
N GLU A 475 -24.10 -6.50 21.99
CA GLU A 475 -23.53 -5.82 23.17
C GLU A 475 -23.83 -6.57 24.48
N GLU A 476 -25.02 -7.16 24.62
CA GLU A 476 -25.36 -8.04 25.76
C GLU A 476 -24.59 -9.38 25.73
N MET A 477 -24.33 -9.94 24.55
CA MET A 477 -23.43 -11.10 24.40
C MET A 477 -21.98 -10.73 24.73
N ASN A 478 -21.53 -9.52 24.38
CA ASN A 478 -20.19 -9.03 24.73
C ASN A 478 -20.03 -8.82 26.24
N THR A 479 -21.09 -8.45 26.99
CA THR A 479 -21.02 -8.34 28.46
C THR A 479 -21.10 -9.70 29.16
N THR A 480 -21.82 -10.68 28.59
CA THR A 480 -21.82 -12.07 29.11
C THR A 480 -20.53 -12.85 28.79
N LEU A 481 -19.86 -12.55 27.66
CA LEU A 481 -18.53 -13.12 27.33
C LEU A 481 -17.36 -12.29 27.87
N GLY A 482 -17.56 -11.00 28.13
CA GLY A 482 -16.59 -10.06 28.69
C GLY A 482 -16.56 -9.99 30.22
N SER A 483 -17.54 -10.59 30.91
CA SER A 483 -17.54 -10.72 32.37
C SER A 483 -16.46 -11.68 32.91
N GLY A 484 -15.73 -12.36 32.02
CA GLY A 484 -14.48 -13.06 32.32
C GLY A 484 -13.23 -12.20 32.14
N GLY A 485 -13.09 -11.10 32.89
CA GLY A 485 -11.78 -10.45 33.09
C GLY A 485 -11.70 -8.93 32.92
N SER A 486 -12.46 -8.15 33.70
CA SER A 486 -12.00 -6.83 34.15
C SER A 486 -11.08 -6.91 35.37
N GLY A 487 -10.79 -8.12 35.85
CA GLY A 487 -9.63 -8.38 36.67
C GLY A 487 -8.40 -8.46 35.78
N LYS A 488 -7.32 -7.80 36.20
CA LYS A 488 -5.96 -8.19 35.85
C LYS A 488 -5.82 -9.69 36.11
N ASN A 489 -6.12 -10.52 35.13
CA ASN A 489 -5.71 -11.92 35.15
C ASN A 489 -4.25 -11.89 34.75
N ASP A 490 -3.42 -11.56 35.75
CA ASP A 490 -2.03 -11.96 35.81
C ASP A 490 -2.01 -13.49 35.71
N GLN A 491 -2.15 -14.04 34.50
CA GLN A 491 -1.31 -15.17 34.16
C GLN A 491 0.09 -14.59 34.11
N ASP A 492 0.70 -14.52 35.30
CA ASP A 492 2.10 -14.23 35.49
C ASP A 492 2.85 -15.32 34.72
N TYR A 493 3.16 -15.03 33.46
CA TYR A 493 4.23 -15.70 32.73
C TYR A 493 5.51 -15.28 33.44
N GLY A 494 5.71 -15.82 34.64
CA GLY A 494 6.64 -15.36 35.65
C GLY A 494 8.00 -15.08 35.04
N LEU A 495 8.28 -13.80 34.80
CA LEU A 495 9.57 -13.25 34.40
C LEU A 495 9.42 -11.72 34.32
N LYS A 496 9.61 -11.06 35.47
CA LYS A 496 10.06 -9.67 35.47
C LYS A 496 11.46 -9.64 34.86
N ILE A 497 11.58 -9.41 33.55
CA ILE A 497 12.89 -9.17 32.88
C ILE A 497 13.58 -7.90 33.40
N GLY A 498 12.88 -7.11 34.21
CA GLY A 498 13.36 -5.88 34.83
C GLY A 498 14.72 -5.98 35.55
N GLU A 499 15.26 -7.18 35.79
CA GLU A 499 16.56 -7.37 36.45
C GLU A 499 17.71 -7.84 35.53
N ASN A 500 17.48 -8.27 34.27
CA ASN A 500 18.58 -8.75 33.39
C ASN A 500 18.47 -8.38 31.90
N TYR A 501 18.27 -7.09 31.60
CA TYR A 501 18.33 -6.58 30.22
C TYR A 501 19.69 -6.75 29.55
N GLN A 502 20.79 -6.67 30.31
CA GLN A 502 22.15 -6.78 29.77
C GLN A 502 22.42 -8.19 29.23
N GLY A 503 22.06 -9.24 29.99
CA GLY A 503 22.23 -10.61 29.54
C GLY A 503 21.38 -10.97 28.32
N GLU A 504 20.15 -10.43 28.22
CA GLU A 504 19.32 -10.64 27.03
C GLU A 504 19.87 -9.88 25.81
N LEU A 505 20.41 -8.67 26.01
CA LEU A 505 21.09 -7.92 24.95
C LEU A 505 22.28 -8.70 24.39
N ASP A 506 23.14 -9.23 25.27
CA ASP A 506 24.32 -10.01 24.87
C ASP A 506 23.91 -11.28 24.10
N ARG A 507 22.84 -11.96 24.55
CA ARG A 507 22.27 -13.13 23.85
C ARG A 507 21.77 -12.76 22.45
N LYS A 508 20.97 -11.69 22.33
CA LYS A 508 20.39 -11.25 21.05
C LYS A 508 21.46 -10.77 20.07
N LEU A 509 22.48 -10.04 20.55
CA LEU A 509 23.64 -9.65 19.76
C LEU A 509 24.45 -10.86 19.27
N SER A 510 24.65 -11.87 20.11
CA SER A 510 25.33 -13.11 19.70
C SER A 510 24.57 -13.83 18.58
N VAL A 511 23.24 -13.93 18.69
CA VAL A 511 22.40 -14.52 17.65
C VAL A 511 22.48 -13.71 16.35
N LEU A 512 22.39 -12.37 16.45
CA LEU A 512 22.51 -11.48 15.29
C LEU A 512 23.85 -11.66 14.58
N ARG A 513 24.96 -11.71 15.33
CA ARG A 513 26.31 -11.92 14.78
C ARG A 513 26.45 -13.26 14.06
N SER A 514 25.90 -14.34 14.63
CA SER A 514 25.91 -15.66 13.99
C SER A 514 25.16 -15.62 12.66
N ILE A 515 23.93 -15.10 12.66
CA ILE A 515 23.08 -15.07 11.46
C ILE A 515 23.72 -14.23 10.36
N LEU A 516 24.25 -13.04 10.68
CA LEU A 516 24.92 -12.20 9.69
C LEU A 516 26.18 -12.88 9.13
N LYS A 517 26.94 -13.61 9.96
CA LYS A 517 28.10 -14.37 9.52
C LYS A 517 27.71 -15.51 8.57
N ASP A 518 26.71 -16.29 8.94
CA ASP A 518 26.27 -17.48 8.19
C ASP A 518 25.73 -17.12 6.79
N HIS A 519 25.22 -15.89 6.62
CA HIS A 519 24.70 -15.39 5.34
C HIS A 519 25.66 -14.46 4.58
N GLY A 520 26.88 -14.23 5.08
CA GLY A 520 27.84 -13.33 4.44
C GLY A 520 27.38 -11.86 4.41
N LEU A 521 26.78 -11.39 5.50
CA LEU A 521 26.22 -10.03 5.64
C LEU A 521 26.99 -9.18 6.68
N ARG A 522 28.24 -9.53 6.97
CA ARG A 522 29.11 -8.75 7.88
C ARG A 522 29.91 -7.68 7.16
N ASP A 523 30.39 -7.96 5.95
CA ASP A 523 31.27 -7.07 5.21
C ASP A 523 30.51 -6.29 4.14
N HIS A 524 30.87 -5.02 3.94
CA HIS A 524 30.25 -4.12 2.97
C HIS A 524 30.18 -4.73 1.56
N ASP A 525 31.31 -5.22 1.05
CA ASP A 525 31.41 -5.73 -0.33
C ASP A 525 30.53 -6.99 -0.52
N GLN A 526 30.36 -7.77 0.54
CA GLN A 526 29.48 -8.93 0.53
C GLN A 526 28.00 -8.52 0.61
N ILE A 527 27.63 -7.48 1.36
CA ILE A 527 26.22 -7.01 1.42
C ILE A 527 25.75 -6.60 0.02
N VAL A 528 26.57 -5.87 -0.75
CA VAL A 528 26.21 -5.47 -2.12
C VAL A 528 25.97 -6.70 -3.01
N GLU A 529 26.81 -7.72 -2.90
CA GLU A 529 26.68 -8.98 -3.67
C GLU A 529 25.48 -9.81 -3.22
N LYS A 530 25.23 -9.92 -1.91
CA LYS A 530 24.22 -10.81 -1.31
C LYS A 530 22.84 -10.18 -1.17
N PHE A 531 22.71 -8.86 -1.33
CA PHE A 531 21.43 -8.16 -1.20
C PHE A 531 20.30 -8.73 -2.07
N PRO A 532 20.51 -9.12 -3.36
CA PRO A 532 19.46 -9.75 -4.16
C PRO A 532 18.96 -11.07 -3.57
N SER A 533 19.83 -11.84 -2.94
CA SER A 533 19.46 -13.10 -2.25
C SER A 533 18.72 -12.79 -0.96
N TYR A 534 19.23 -11.86 -0.15
CA TYR A 534 18.55 -11.38 1.06
C TYR A 534 17.13 -10.86 0.77
N LYS A 535 16.96 -10.08 -0.30
CA LYS A 535 15.65 -9.53 -0.70
C LYS A 535 14.61 -10.62 -1.00
N LYS A 536 15.05 -11.83 -1.36
CA LYS A 536 14.17 -12.99 -1.59
C LYS A 536 13.99 -13.87 -0.36
N ASP A 537 14.89 -13.75 0.63
CA ASP A 537 14.87 -14.54 1.85
C ASP A 537 13.95 -13.91 2.90
N ASN A 538 12.68 -14.30 2.84
CA ASN A 538 11.64 -13.82 3.75
C ASN A 538 11.86 -14.21 5.21
N GLU A 539 12.42 -15.40 5.46
CA GLU A 539 12.67 -15.89 6.83
C GLU A 539 13.78 -15.07 7.48
N LEU A 540 14.86 -14.81 6.73
CA LEU A 540 15.97 -13.96 7.17
C LEU A 540 15.53 -12.52 7.42
N GLN A 541 14.72 -11.93 6.53
CA GLN A 541 14.18 -10.58 6.72
C GLN A 541 13.40 -10.47 8.03
N SER A 542 12.43 -11.35 8.27
CA SER A 542 11.64 -11.33 9.50
C SER A 542 12.46 -11.64 10.75
N THR A 543 13.52 -12.44 10.61
CA THR A 543 14.45 -12.70 11.71
C THR A 543 15.27 -11.45 12.06
N LEU A 544 15.81 -10.74 11.07
CA LEU A 544 16.55 -9.48 11.30
C LEU A 544 15.64 -8.38 11.86
N GLU A 545 14.43 -8.22 11.33
CA GLU A 545 13.42 -7.29 11.88
C GLU A 545 13.20 -7.55 13.37
N MET A 546 12.99 -8.81 13.75
CA MET A 546 12.72 -9.20 15.13
C MET A 546 13.93 -8.92 16.05
N LEU A 547 15.14 -9.31 15.63
CA LEU A 547 16.35 -9.11 16.42
C LEU A 547 16.70 -7.63 16.57
N VAL A 548 16.64 -6.86 15.48
CA VAL A 548 16.92 -5.42 15.50
C VAL A 548 15.91 -4.70 16.38
N LEU A 549 14.62 -5.03 16.27
CA LEU A 549 13.58 -4.46 17.14
C LEU A 549 13.87 -4.74 18.62
N ASP A 550 14.17 -6.00 18.98
CA ASP A 550 14.49 -6.38 20.36
C ASP A 550 15.71 -5.63 20.90
N ILE A 551 16.81 -5.63 20.14
CA ILE A 551 18.05 -4.96 20.52
C ILE A 551 17.83 -3.47 20.71
N MET A 552 17.12 -2.81 19.79
CA MET A 552 16.82 -1.38 19.89
C MET A 552 15.89 -1.06 21.05
N THR A 553 14.88 -1.90 21.33
CA THR A 553 14.02 -1.74 22.51
C THR A 553 14.83 -1.86 23.79
N ILE A 554 15.66 -2.92 23.94
CA ILE A 554 16.51 -3.11 25.13
C ILE A 554 17.46 -1.93 25.31
N PHE A 555 18.12 -1.50 24.23
CA PHE A 555 19.08 -0.41 24.26
C PHE A 555 18.43 0.92 24.68
N GLY A 556 17.23 1.19 24.15
CA GLY A 556 16.43 2.36 24.52
C GLY A 556 16.05 2.40 26.00
N GLU A 557 15.65 1.26 26.59
CA GLU A 557 15.26 1.16 28.01
C GLU A 557 16.46 1.22 28.95
N LEU A 558 17.58 0.55 28.61
CA LEU A 558 18.78 0.51 29.45
C LEU A 558 19.46 1.88 29.60
N ARG A 559 19.45 2.71 28.56
CA ARG A 559 20.34 3.88 28.47
C ARG A 559 19.68 5.18 28.03
N ASN A 560 18.37 5.20 27.75
CA ASN A 560 17.69 6.34 27.10
C ASN A 560 18.41 6.84 25.83
N SER A 561 19.14 5.95 25.16
CA SER A 561 20.14 6.26 24.12
C SER A 561 19.57 6.37 22.71
N LEU A 562 18.25 6.28 22.58
CA LEU A 562 17.51 6.50 21.34
C LEU A 562 16.82 7.87 21.39
N PRO A 563 17.41 8.91 20.75
CA PRO A 563 16.85 10.26 20.77
C PRO A 563 15.41 10.29 20.28
N ARG A 564 14.59 11.17 20.87
CA ARG A 564 13.23 11.45 20.37
C ARG A 564 13.33 12.37 19.16
N ASN A 565 13.33 11.81 17.96
CA ASN A 565 13.42 12.57 16.73
C ASN A 565 12.10 12.53 15.95
N ILE A 566 11.21 13.50 16.23
CA ILE A 566 9.94 13.66 15.50
C ILE A 566 10.19 14.29 14.11
N PHE A 567 11.31 14.99 13.94
CA PHE A 567 11.65 15.76 12.73
C PHE A 567 12.64 15.01 11.83
N PHE A 568 12.72 13.68 11.91
CA PHE A 568 13.75 12.92 11.18
C PHE A 568 13.62 13.09 9.66
N LEU A 569 12.41 13.29 9.15
CA LEU A 569 12.13 13.54 7.73
C LEU A 569 12.55 14.95 7.26
N ASP A 570 12.78 15.88 8.18
CA ASP A 570 13.23 17.23 7.86
C ASP A 570 14.74 17.25 7.50
N ASP A 571 15.50 16.19 7.82
CA ASP A 571 16.93 16.09 7.49
C ASP A 571 17.19 16.12 5.97
N ASN A 572 18.36 16.62 5.57
CA ASN A 572 18.74 16.72 4.15
C ASN A 572 18.94 15.34 3.49
N ALA A 573 19.35 14.36 4.29
CA ALA A 573 19.48 12.97 3.88
C ALA A 573 18.94 12.11 5.02
N PRO A 574 17.61 11.94 5.13
CA PRO A 574 17.00 11.21 6.23
C PRO A 574 17.42 9.75 6.16
N LEU A 575 18.05 9.26 7.23
CA LEU A 575 18.44 7.85 7.37
C LEU A 575 17.49 7.17 8.35
N LEU A 576 17.02 5.98 7.99
CA LEU A 576 16.22 5.15 8.86
C LEU A 576 17.13 4.44 9.89
N ILE A 577 17.47 5.16 10.96
CA ILE A 577 18.35 4.73 12.06
C ILE A 577 17.73 5.09 13.41
N GLY A 578 18.15 4.42 14.49
CA GLY A 578 17.72 4.76 15.85
C GLY A 578 16.20 4.61 16.07
N ARG A 579 15.58 5.56 16.78
CA ARG A 579 14.16 5.50 17.10
C ARG A 579 13.25 5.41 15.86
N PRO A 580 13.45 6.18 14.77
CA PRO A 580 12.70 6.01 13.53
C PRO A 580 12.69 4.58 12.98
N LEU A 581 13.85 3.90 12.93
CA LEU A 581 13.91 2.51 12.47
C LEU A 581 13.14 1.56 13.40
N ARG A 582 13.32 1.71 14.71
CA ARG A 582 12.60 0.90 15.70
C ARG A 582 11.09 1.06 15.56
N ASP A 583 10.62 2.30 15.44
CA ASP A 583 9.19 2.61 15.31
C ASP A 583 8.65 2.13 13.95
N TYR A 584 9.44 2.23 12.88
CA TYR A 584 9.10 1.65 11.57
C TYR A 584 8.89 0.13 11.64
N ILE A 585 9.85 -0.61 12.23
CA ILE A 585 9.75 -2.07 12.36
C ILE A 585 8.56 -2.43 13.26
N ALA A 586 8.29 -1.65 14.31
CA ALA A 586 7.19 -1.91 15.23
C ALA A 586 5.80 -1.69 14.59
N HIS A 587 5.64 -0.62 13.81
CA HIS A 587 4.32 -0.13 13.38
C HIS A 587 4.01 -0.28 11.88
N SER A 588 5.02 -0.62 11.07
CA SER A 588 4.95 -0.62 9.60
C SER A 588 4.34 0.68 9.09
N ASP A 589 5.14 1.75 9.15
CA ASP A 589 4.69 3.10 8.85
C ASP A 589 4.65 3.34 7.34
N VAL A 590 3.42 3.41 6.79
CA VAL A 590 3.16 3.67 5.36
C VAL A 590 3.77 4.99 4.92
N LEU A 591 3.91 5.96 5.84
CA LEU A 591 4.60 7.21 5.57
C LEU A 591 6.06 6.96 5.18
N ILE A 592 6.76 6.09 5.90
CA ILE A 592 8.18 5.83 5.67
C ILE A 592 8.37 5.16 4.31
N ASP A 593 7.51 4.19 3.98
CA ASP A 593 7.52 3.53 2.67
C ASP A 593 7.23 4.53 1.52
N ALA A 594 6.34 5.51 1.74
CA ALA A 594 5.98 6.52 0.75
C ALA A 594 7.06 7.61 0.56
N LEU A 595 7.82 7.92 1.61
CA LEU A 595 8.64 9.13 1.70
C LEU A 595 10.15 8.91 1.65
N LEU A 596 10.66 7.76 2.07
CA LEU A 596 12.07 7.48 1.91
C LEU A 596 12.35 7.06 0.47
N LEU A 597 13.42 7.63 -0.10
CA LEU A 597 13.93 7.22 -1.41
C LEU A 597 14.65 5.88 -1.34
N SER A 598 15.12 5.51 -0.14
CA SER A 598 15.85 4.27 0.09
C SER A 598 14.94 3.11 0.48
N ASN A 599 15.30 1.92 0.01
CA ASN A 599 14.61 0.70 0.41
C ASN A 599 14.80 0.43 1.91
N PRO A 600 13.74 0.31 2.73
CA PRO A 600 13.84 0.05 4.16
C PRO A 600 14.60 -1.23 4.52
N LEU A 601 14.65 -2.21 3.61
CA LEU A 601 15.44 -3.43 3.77
C LEU A 601 16.96 -3.16 3.78
N ILE A 602 17.42 -2.14 3.04
CA ILE A 602 18.82 -1.70 3.06
C ILE A 602 19.14 -1.15 4.45
N ALA A 603 18.31 -0.21 4.93
CA ALA A 603 18.46 0.36 6.26
C ALA A 603 18.47 -0.72 7.35
N LEU A 604 17.59 -1.72 7.27
CA LEU A 604 17.53 -2.82 8.23
C LEU A 604 18.86 -3.61 8.30
N ILE A 605 19.39 -4.05 7.15
CA ILE A 605 20.66 -4.81 7.14
C ILE A 605 21.82 -3.95 7.62
N LEU A 606 21.90 -2.70 7.16
CA LEU A 606 23.02 -1.83 7.52
C LEU A 606 23.02 -1.49 9.01
N ASN A 607 21.85 -1.25 9.60
CA ASN A 607 21.75 -1.10 11.05
C ASN A 607 22.06 -2.41 11.78
N ALA A 608 21.61 -3.57 11.27
CA ALA A 608 21.94 -4.88 11.85
C ALA A 608 23.46 -5.14 11.86
N LYS A 609 24.16 -4.79 10.77
CA LYS A 609 25.62 -4.83 10.68
C LYS A 609 26.25 -3.97 11.77
N GLU A 610 25.89 -2.69 11.85
CA GLU A 610 26.45 -1.76 12.86
C GLU A 610 26.18 -2.20 14.31
N LEU A 611 24.99 -2.74 14.59
CA LEU A 611 24.68 -3.32 15.90
C LEU A 611 25.54 -4.56 16.21
N SER A 612 25.96 -5.30 15.19
CA SER A 612 26.74 -6.53 15.34
C SER A 612 28.24 -6.29 15.59
N GLU A 613 28.71 -5.05 15.51
CA GLU A 613 30.12 -4.69 15.71
C GLU A 613 30.60 -4.95 17.13
N GLU A 614 31.86 -5.38 17.28
CA GLU A 614 32.43 -5.78 18.58
C GLU A 614 32.48 -4.63 19.59
N ASN A 615 32.68 -3.40 19.10
CA ASN A 615 32.79 -2.21 19.93
C ASN A 615 31.46 -1.48 20.16
N PHE A 616 30.33 -2.01 19.68
CA PHE A 616 29.01 -1.39 19.84
C PHE A 616 28.73 -0.98 21.30
N MET A 617 29.02 -1.86 22.26
CA MET A 617 28.76 -1.62 23.69
C MET A 617 29.70 -0.59 24.36
N LYS A 618 30.86 -0.28 23.76
CA LYS A 618 31.87 0.63 24.33
C LYS A 618 31.60 2.10 23.99
N ASN A 619 30.86 2.35 22.91
CA ASN A 619 30.55 3.70 22.46
C ASN A 619 29.35 4.24 23.26
N MET A 620 29.60 5.05 24.29
CA MET A 620 28.59 5.73 25.13
C MET A 620 27.79 6.82 24.35
N ARG A 621 27.39 6.53 23.12
CA ARG A 621 26.76 7.47 22.18
C ARG A 621 25.32 7.05 21.86
N ASN A 622 24.52 8.02 21.47
CA ASN A 622 23.13 7.81 21.09
C ASN A 622 23.04 7.26 19.66
N ILE A 623 22.07 6.39 19.36
CA ILE A 623 21.87 5.91 17.98
C ILE A 623 20.93 6.86 17.24
N GLY A 624 21.44 7.48 16.18
CA GLY A 624 20.75 8.50 15.41
C GLY A 624 20.89 9.91 15.99
N LYS A 625 20.70 10.92 15.15
CA LYS A 625 20.86 12.34 15.48
C LYS A 625 19.58 12.94 16.06
N LEU A 626 19.70 13.78 17.08
CA LEU A 626 18.61 14.65 17.53
C LEU A 626 18.51 15.87 16.59
N LEU A 627 17.33 16.08 16.00
CA LEU A 627 17.03 17.25 15.19
C LEU A 627 16.11 18.20 15.97
N HIS A 628 16.29 19.50 15.73
CA HIS A 628 15.45 20.55 16.29
C HIS A 628 14.38 20.96 15.29
N ASP A 629 13.22 21.37 15.79
CA ASP A 629 12.15 21.95 14.99
C ASP A 629 12.61 23.31 14.45
N ASP A 630 12.87 23.40 13.14
CA ASP A 630 13.30 24.64 12.49
C ASP A 630 12.55 24.78 11.14
N PRO A 631 11.30 25.28 11.18
CA PRO A 631 10.48 25.39 9.97
C PRO A 631 11.02 26.45 8.99
N VAL A 632 11.84 27.41 9.45
CA VAL A 632 12.48 28.40 8.57
C VAL A 632 13.51 27.72 7.67
N LYS A 633 14.41 26.93 8.27
CA LYS A 633 15.36 26.12 7.50
C LYS A 633 14.68 25.10 6.61
N LEU A 634 13.58 24.51 7.09
CA LEU A 634 12.76 23.60 6.29
C LEU A 634 12.17 24.32 5.06
N ARG A 635 11.68 25.55 5.23
CA ARG A 635 11.17 26.40 4.14
C ARG A 635 12.25 26.73 3.12
N GLU A 636 13.44 27.12 3.54
CA GLU A 636 14.57 27.39 2.62
C GLU A 636 14.91 26.15 1.78
N LYS A 637 15.02 24.98 2.43
CA LYS A 637 15.26 23.70 1.76
C LYS A 637 14.14 23.36 0.78
N TYR A 638 12.89 23.56 1.18
CA TYR A 638 11.71 23.30 0.36
C TYR A 638 11.71 24.18 -0.90
N THR A 639 11.94 25.48 -0.75
CA THR A 639 12.00 26.44 -1.85
C THR A 639 13.15 26.11 -2.82
N ALA A 640 14.32 25.74 -2.31
CA ALA A 640 15.45 25.33 -3.14
C ALA A 640 15.13 24.04 -3.94
N SER A 641 14.45 23.08 -3.31
CA SER A 641 14.04 21.84 -3.96
C SER A 641 12.96 22.08 -5.02
N LEU A 642 11.98 22.95 -4.75
CA LEU A 642 11.00 23.39 -5.75
C LEU A 642 11.66 24.08 -6.94
N ALA A 643 12.65 24.94 -6.71
CA ALA A 643 13.38 25.61 -7.77
C ALA A 643 14.15 24.60 -8.64
N ALA A 644 14.77 23.59 -8.03
CA ALA A 644 15.42 22.50 -8.75
C ALA A 644 14.43 21.69 -9.61
N ILE A 645 13.25 21.35 -9.07
CA ILE A 645 12.19 20.66 -9.83
C ILE A 645 11.70 21.52 -10.99
N ALA A 646 11.43 22.81 -10.76
CA ALA A 646 10.99 23.72 -11.81
C ALA A 646 12.04 23.88 -12.92
N ASN A 647 13.34 23.89 -12.56
CA ASN A 647 14.42 23.91 -13.54
C ASN A 647 14.47 22.61 -14.35
N GLN A 648 14.25 21.46 -13.69
CA GLN A 648 14.16 20.16 -14.36
C GLN A 648 12.97 20.07 -15.31
N GLU A 649 11.80 20.59 -14.93
CA GLU A 649 10.60 20.69 -15.78
C GLU A 649 10.79 21.61 -16.98
N ARG A 650 11.51 22.72 -16.80
CA ARG A 650 11.91 23.61 -17.91
C ARG A 650 12.80 22.87 -18.90
N MET A 651 13.80 22.12 -18.41
CA MET A 651 14.64 21.27 -19.25
C MET A 651 13.79 20.27 -20.03
N PHE A 652 12.86 19.57 -19.38
CA PHE A 652 11.97 18.61 -20.02
C PHE A 652 11.07 19.25 -21.09
N SER A 653 10.51 20.43 -20.82
CA SER A 653 9.72 21.19 -21.80
C SER A 653 10.57 21.58 -23.01
N ALA A 654 11.78 22.11 -22.79
CA ALA A 654 12.71 22.48 -23.85
C ALA A 654 13.07 21.30 -24.77
N LEU A 655 13.20 20.09 -24.21
CA LEU A 655 13.43 18.86 -24.98
C LEU A 655 12.25 18.49 -25.87
N VAL A 656 11.02 18.60 -25.35
CA VAL A 656 9.80 18.30 -26.12
C VAL A 656 9.58 19.35 -27.21
N ASP A 657 9.89 20.61 -26.95
CA ASP A 657 9.74 21.70 -27.90
C ASP A 657 10.88 21.75 -28.93
N GLY A 658 12.03 21.15 -28.61
CA GLY A 658 13.24 21.18 -29.45
C GLY A 658 13.99 22.52 -29.37
N ASN A 659 13.86 23.24 -28.26
CA ASN A 659 14.52 24.52 -28.02
C ASN A 659 15.89 24.30 -27.35
N LEU A 660 16.97 24.43 -28.13
CA LEU A 660 18.34 24.27 -27.64
C LEU A 660 18.77 25.38 -26.66
N ASP A 661 18.25 26.60 -26.82
CA ASP A 661 18.64 27.73 -25.97
C ASP A 661 18.09 27.56 -24.55
N ASP A 662 16.80 27.24 -24.43
CA ASP A 662 16.17 26.93 -23.13
C ASP A 662 16.81 25.70 -22.48
N LEU A 663 17.25 24.73 -23.28
CA LEU A 663 17.95 23.55 -22.79
C LEU A 663 19.32 23.90 -22.21
N ASN A 664 20.09 24.73 -22.91
CA ASN A 664 21.39 25.23 -22.44
C ASN A 664 21.24 26.08 -21.17
N ASP A 665 20.20 26.90 -21.09
CA ASP A 665 19.93 27.71 -19.91
C ASP A 665 19.51 26.86 -18.72
N SER A 666 18.68 25.84 -18.92
CA SER A 666 18.31 24.88 -17.87
C SER A 666 19.53 24.10 -17.37
N GLN A 667 20.46 23.74 -18.27
CA GLN A 667 21.73 23.10 -17.91
C GLN A 667 22.62 24.02 -17.06
N LYS A 668 22.75 25.31 -17.41
CA LYS A 668 23.52 26.29 -16.60
C LYS A 668 22.94 26.43 -15.19
N LEU A 669 21.62 26.29 -15.05
CA LEU A 669 20.92 26.31 -13.77
C LEU A 669 20.98 24.97 -13.02
N GLY A 670 21.68 23.96 -13.56
CA GLY A 670 21.94 22.68 -12.90
C GLY A 670 20.92 21.58 -13.15
N ALA A 671 20.17 21.62 -14.25
CA ALA A 671 19.29 20.52 -14.64
C ALA A 671 20.10 19.27 -15.00
N ASP A 672 19.63 18.09 -14.58
CA ASP A 672 20.32 16.82 -14.80
C ASP A 672 19.69 16.05 -15.97
N PHE A 673 20.49 15.77 -16.99
CA PHE A 673 20.10 14.97 -18.16
C PHE A 673 19.88 13.49 -17.85
N ASN A 674 20.47 12.98 -16.76
CA ASN A 674 20.30 11.59 -16.33
C ASN A 674 19.00 11.37 -15.54
N SER A 675 18.34 12.45 -15.13
CA SER A 675 17.07 12.38 -14.44
C SER A 675 15.99 11.77 -15.34
N LYS A 676 14.98 11.18 -14.70
CA LYS A 676 13.79 10.63 -15.36
C LYS A 676 12.58 11.38 -14.84
N CYS A 677 11.60 11.62 -15.71
CA CYS A 677 10.31 12.16 -15.27
C CYS A 677 9.40 11.06 -14.68
N PHE A 678 8.25 11.47 -14.16
CA PHE A 678 7.17 10.65 -13.57
C PHE A 678 6.81 9.32 -14.31
N ASN A 679 7.09 9.20 -15.61
CA ASN A 679 6.85 7.99 -16.42
C ASN A 679 8.13 7.18 -16.73
N LEU A 680 9.20 7.35 -15.94
CA LEU A 680 10.53 6.78 -16.20
C LEU A 680 11.14 7.21 -17.55
N GLN A 681 10.61 8.26 -18.17
CA GLN A 681 11.13 8.76 -19.45
C GLN A 681 12.43 9.53 -19.20
N THR A 682 13.46 9.19 -19.98
CA THR A 682 14.75 9.89 -19.98
C THR A 682 14.68 11.14 -20.86
N ALA A 683 15.69 12.00 -20.77
CA ALA A 683 15.85 13.13 -21.69
C ALA A 683 15.78 12.71 -23.18
N LEU A 684 16.29 11.53 -23.55
CA LEU A 684 16.19 11.01 -24.92
C LEU A 684 14.76 10.66 -25.35
N HIS A 685 13.91 10.18 -24.44
CA HIS A 685 12.49 9.95 -24.75
C HIS A 685 11.78 11.27 -25.07
N LEU A 686 12.04 12.30 -24.25
CA LEU A 686 11.43 13.62 -24.42
C LEU A 686 11.94 14.30 -25.70
N ALA A 687 13.25 14.24 -25.97
CA ALA A 687 13.83 14.74 -27.21
C ALA A 687 13.30 13.99 -28.45
N ALA A 688 13.09 12.67 -28.35
CA ALA A 688 12.52 11.85 -29.42
C ALA A 688 11.06 12.22 -29.75
N ARG A 689 10.34 12.84 -28.82
CA ARG A 689 9.00 13.39 -29.05
C ARG A 689 9.08 14.75 -29.76
N GLY A 690 10.15 15.51 -29.56
CA GLY A 690 10.37 16.81 -30.18
C GLY A 690 10.68 16.75 -31.69
N PRO A 691 10.57 17.88 -32.41
CA PRO A 691 10.81 17.93 -33.85
C PRO A 691 12.30 18.06 -34.22
N ASN A 692 13.17 18.45 -33.28
CA ASN A 692 14.52 18.90 -33.57
C ASN A 692 15.57 17.78 -33.39
N LEU A 693 16.20 17.36 -34.49
CA LEU A 693 17.26 16.35 -34.48
C LEU A 693 18.53 16.83 -33.76
N ASP A 694 18.85 18.12 -33.80
CA ASP A 694 20.06 18.66 -33.17
C ASP A 694 19.93 18.64 -31.65
N THR A 695 18.74 18.96 -31.11
CA THR A 695 18.41 18.74 -29.69
C THR A 695 18.58 17.28 -29.30
N PHE A 696 18.10 16.35 -30.12
CA PHE A 696 18.25 14.92 -29.87
C PHE A 696 19.73 14.50 -29.83
N LYS A 697 20.53 14.93 -30.81
CA LYS A 697 21.98 14.64 -30.88
C LYS A 697 22.74 15.25 -29.71
N PHE A 698 22.39 16.48 -29.30
CA PHE A 698 23.00 17.14 -28.15
C PHE A 698 22.79 16.33 -26.86
N VAL A 699 21.56 15.89 -26.61
CA VAL A 699 21.25 15.03 -25.45
C VAL A 699 21.97 13.68 -25.55
N TYR A 700 22.00 13.07 -26.74
CA TYR A 700 22.68 11.79 -26.95
C TYR A 700 24.19 11.88 -26.67
N SER A 701 24.82 13.02 -26.94
CA SER A 701 26.25 13.26 -26.65
C SER A 701 26.60 13.17 -25.14
N HIS A 702 25.60 13.21 -24.25
CA HIS A 702 25.77 13.02 -22.80
C HIS A 702 25.77 11.54 -22.37
N ASN A 703 26.06 10.59 -23.29
CA ASN A 703 26.17 9.15 -23.03
C ASN A 703 24.89 8.49 -22.46
N LEU A 704 23.72 9.05 -22.78
CA LEU A 704 22.43 8.47 -22.41
C LEU A 704 22.11 7.23 -23.28
N SER A 705 21.50 6.22 -22.68
CA SER A 705 21.18 4.96 -23.38
C SER A 705 19.94 5.09 -24.28
N LEU A 706 20.11 4.72 -25.56
CA LEU A 706 19.00 4.57 -26.52
C LEU A 706 18.12 3.34 -26.25
N ASN A 707 18.55 2.44 -25.37
CA ASN A 707 17.80 1.25 -24.97
C ASN A 707 17.10 1.44 -23.62
N ALA A 708 17.17 2.64 -23.03
CA ALA A 708 16.41 2.96 -21.84
C ALA A 708 14.92 2.75 -22.12
N LYS A 709 14.22 2.07 -21.19
CA LYS A 709 12.79 1.84 -21.26
C LYS A 709 12.05 2.73 -20.28
N ASP A 710 10.96 3.33 -20.75
CA ASP A 710 10.03 4.06 -19.89
C ASP A 710 9.06 3.12 -19.16
N ILE A 711 8.07 3.69 -18.46
CA ILE A 711 7.09 2.95 -17.67
C ILE A 711 6.25 1.96 -18.49
N ASN A 712 6.08 2.21 -19.79
CA ASN A 712 5.34 1.35 -20.71
C ASN A 712 6.28 0.36 -21.43
N GLY A 713 7.56 0.33 -21.09
CA GLY A 713 8.56 -0.48 -21.78
C GLY A 713 8.99 0.12 -23.11
N GLN A 714 8.60 1.36 -23.42
CA GLN A 714 8.91 2.03 -24.68
C GLN A 714 10.34 2.56 -24.65
N THR A 715 11.03 2.46 -25.78
CA THR A 715 12.35 3.06 -25.99
C THR A 715 12.21 4.43 -26.69
N PRO A 716 13.26 5.28 -26.73
CA PRO A 716 13.25 6.49 -27.55
C PRO A 716 12.85 6.24 -29.02
N LEU A 717 13.15 5.07 -29.58
CA LEU A 717 12.71 4.70 -30.94
C LEU A 717 11.19 4.53 -31.04
N HIS A 718 10.56 3.90 -30.02
CA HIS A 718 9.10 3.78 -29.96
C HIS A 718 8.45 5.16 -29.93
N VAL A 719 8.99 6.07 -29.10
CA VAL A 719 8.48 7.45 -28.98
C VAL A 719 8.65 8.21 -30.29
N ALA A 720 9.85 8.20 -30.89
CA ALA A 720 10.09 8.87 -32.17
C ALA A 720 9.15 8.36 -33.29
N ALA A 721 8.89 7.06 -33.32
CA ALA A 721 7.97 6.44 -34.26
C ALA A 721 6.51 6.84 -33.99
N ALA A 722 6.09 6.89 -32.72
CA ALA A 722 4.75 7.30 -32.29
C ALA A 722 4.42 8.76 -32.63
N TYR A 723 5.43 9.64 -32.68
CA TYR A 723 5.28 11.06 -33.05
C TYR A 723 5.71 11.36 -34.50
N GLY A 724 6.09 10.34 -35.27
CA GLY A 724 6.43 10.47 -36.69
C GLY A 724 7.71 11.27 -36.96
N ARG A 725 8.64 11.32 -36.00
CA ARG A 725 9.91 12.08 -36.09
C ARG A 725 10.91 11.35 -36.97
N LYS A 726 10.67 11.38 -38.30
CA LYS A 726 11.43 10.63 -39.31
C LYS A 726 12.95 10.76 -39.15
N ASP A 727 13.46 11.99 -38.98
CA ASP A 727 14.91 12.23 -38.94
C ASP A 727 15.55 11.66 -37.67
N ILE A 728 14.83 11.69 -36.54
CA ILE A 728 15.24 11.04 -35.29
C ILE A 728 15.16 9.51 -35.43
N VAL A 729 14.09 8.97 -36.02
CA VAL A 729 13.98 7.54 -36.31
C VAL A 729 15.17 7.08 -37.17
N GLU A 730 15.48 7.83 -38.24
CA GLU A 730 16.60 7.51 -39.14
C GLU A 730 17.96 7.57 -38.42
N PHE A 731 18.14 8.51 -37.49
CA PHE A 731 19.34 8.57 -36.66
C PHE A 731 19.43 7.34 -35.74
N ILE A 732 18.39 7.05 -34.95
CA ILE A 732 18.40 5.98 -33.95
C ILE A 732 18.60 4.59 -34.58
N VAL A 733 17.97 4.29 -35.72
CA VAL A 733 18.08 2.95 -36.35
C VAL A 733 19.44 2.67 -36.99
N LYS A 734 20.29 3.71 -37.17
CA LYS A 734 21.67 3.54 -37.63
C LYS A 734 22.62 3.17 -36.47
N GLU A 735 22.20 3.36 -35.23
CA GLU A 735 23.00 3.02 -34.05
C GLU A 735 22.98 1.51 -33.79
N ARG A 736 24.17 0.89 -33.71
CA ARG A 736 24.33 -0.58 -33.64
C ARG A 736 23.68 -1.22 -32.42
N SER A 737 23.48 -0.47 -31.34
CA SER A 737 22.96 -1.00 -30.08
C SER A 737 21.43 -1.13 -30.04
N VAL A 738 20.70 -0.66 -31.06
CA VAL A 738 19.24 -0.50 -31.00
C VAL A 738 18.52 -1.62 -31.76
N GLY A 739 17.57 -2.28 -31.09
CA GLY A 739 16.68 -3.25 -31.72
C GLY A 739 15.50 -2.57 -32.43
N VAL A 740 15.50 -2.55 -33.77
CA VAL A 740 14.38 -1.98 -34.57
C VAL A 740 13.04 -2.70 -34.31
N ASN A 741 13.10 -3.95 -33.85
CA ASN A 741 11.97 -4.80 -33.52
C ASN A 741 11.78 -5.00 -32.01
N ASP A 742 12.44 -4.20 -31.17
CA ASP A 742 12.21 -4.24 -29.73
C ASP A 742 10.73 -4.01 -29.42
N VAL A 743 10.27 -4.62 -28.34
CA VAL A 743 8.87 -4.56 -27.93
C VAL A 743 8.70 -3.85 -26.58
N ASP A 744 7.60 -3.11 -26.49
CA ASP A 744 7.10 -2.52 -25.26
C ASP A 744 6.32 -3.54 -24.40
N ASN A 745 5.74 -3.10 -23.28
CA ASN A 745 5.02 -3.98 -22.35
C ASN A 745 3.77 -4.64 -22.98
N ASP A 746 3.17 -4.00 -23.99
CA ASP A 746 2.03 -4.52 -24.77
C ASP A 746 2.49 -5.29 -26.02
N ARG A 747 3.79 -5.61 -26.08
CA ARG A 747 4.45 -6.24 -27.21
C ARG A 747 4.34 -5.47 -28.53
N ASN A 748 4.04 -4.17 -28.48
CA ASN A 748 4.06 -3.34 -29.67
C ASN A 748 5.51 -3.01 -30.04
N THR A 749 5.80 -3.00 -31.34
CA THR A 749 7.10 -2.52 -31.87
C THR A 749 7.01 -1.04 -32.26
N PRO A 750 8.13 -0.35 -32.53
CA PRO A 750 8.09 1.01 -33.08
C PRO A 750 7.25 1.10 -34.37
N LEU A 751 7.22 0.03 -35.17
CA LEU A 751 6.39 -0.04 -36.38
C LEU A 751 4.88 -0.06 -36.06
N HIS A 752 4.46 -0.73 -34.98
CA HIS A 752 3.07 -0.66 -34.50
C HIS A 752 2.70 0.78 -34.14
N MET A 753 3.56 1.48 -33.39
CA MET A 753 3.32 2.86 -32.97
C MET A 753 3.21 3.83 -34.14
N ALA A 754 4.13 3.75 -35.12
CA ALA A 754 4.06 4.60 -36.32
C ALA A 754 2.82 4.30 -37.17
N ALA A 755 2.45 3.03 -37.30
CA ALA A 755 1.30 2.58 -38.09
C ALA A 755 -0.03 2.96 -37.44
N GLN A 756 -0.14 2.79 -36.12
CA GLN A 756 -1.29 3.16 -35.32
C GLN A 756 -1.59 4.66 -35.34
N ASN A 757 -0.56 5.51 -35.38
CA ASN A 757 -0.71 6.97 -35.38
C ASN A 757 -0.67 7.62 -36.77
N GLY A 758 -0.58 6.83 -37.85
CA GLY A 758 -0.69 7.37 -39.21
C GLY A 758 0.59 8.01 -39.76
N HIS A 759 1.76 7.77 -39.14
CA HIS A 759 3.03 8.37 -39.53
C HIS A 759 3.75 7.61 -40.66
N LYS A 760 3.30 7.85 -41.89
CA LYS A 760 3.81 7.19 -43.11
C LYS A 760 5.34 7.21 -43.24
N SER A 761 5.96 8.39 -43.07
CA SER A 761 7.41 8.55 -43.26
C SER A 761 8.24 7.75 -42.25
N ALA A 762 7.77 7.62 -41.00
CA ALA A 762 8.40 6.78 -40.00
C ALA A 762 8.24 5.29 -40.34
N VAL A 763 7.06 4.87 -40.84
CA VAL A 763 6.84 3.51 -41.33
C VAL A 763 7.78 3.16 -42.49
N GLU A 764 7.95 4.05 -43.47
CA GLU A 764 8.91 3.87 -44.57
C GLU A 764 10.34 3.67 -44.05
N CYS A 765 10.77 4.52 -43.12
CA CYS A 765 12.12 4.45 -42.53
C CYS A 765 12.33 3.14 -41.76
N LEU A 766 11.39 2.75 -40.90
CA LEU A 766 11.49 1.51 -40.11
C LEU A 766 11.52 0.25 -41.00
N LEU A 767 10.68 0.19 -42.05
CA LEU A 767 10.66 -0.94 -42.97
C LEU A 767 11.95 -1.06 -43.79
N LYS A 768 12.51 0.07 -44.23
CA LYS A 768 13.79 0.12 -44.92
C LYS A 768 14.94 -0.39 -44.04
N ASN A 769 14.84 -0.19 -42.73
CA ASN A 769 15.84 -0.62 -41.74
C ASN A 769 15.48 -1.95 -41.05
N GLY A 770 14.68 -2.81 -41.68
CA GLY A 770 14.51 -4.20 -41.24
C GLY A 770 13.41 -4.45 -40.20
N ALA A 771 12.47 -3.51 -40.01
CA ALA A 771 11.30 -3.79 -39.18
C ALA A 771 10.45 -4.96 -39.75
N ASP A 772 10.01 -5.87 -38.87
CA ASP A 772 9.20 -7.05 -39.24
C ASP A 772 7.70 -6.74 -39.11
N LEU A 773 6.99 -6.84 -40.23
CA LEU A 773 5.54 -6.64 -40.35
C LEU A 773 4.71 -7.77 -39.71
N ARG A 774 5.33 -8.92 -39.42
CA ARG A 774 4.67 -10.12 -38.92
C ARG A 774 4.63 -10.19 -37.39
N ILE A 775 5.42 -9.37 -36.70
CA ILE A 775 5.38 -9.32 -35.24
C ILE A 775 3.98 -8.91 -34.82
N THR A 776 3.43 -9.64 -33.85
CA THR A 776 2.15 -9.33 -33.28
C THR A 776 2.29 -8.84 -31.85
N ASN A 777 1.49 -7.84 -31.49
CA ASN A 777 1.36 -7.38 -30.12
C ASN A 777 0.61 -8.40 -29.24
N ILE A 778 0.35 -8.06 -27.97
CA ILE A 778 -0.40 -8.95 -27.05
C ILE A 778 -1.81 -9.29 -27.54
N GLU A 779 -2.41 -8.46 -28.40
CA GLU A 779 -3.72 -8.68 -29.02
C GLU A 779 -3.64 -9.56 -30.28
N ARG A 780 -2.46 -10.11 -30.59
CA ARG A 780 -2.18 -10.83 -31.84
C ARG A 780 -2.39 -9.97 -33.10
N LEU A 781 -2.38 -8.64 -32.96
CA LEU A 781 -2.50 -7.70 -34.06
C LEU A 781 -1.11 -7.35 -34.59
N THR A 782 -1.00 -7.21 -35.91
CA THR A 782 0.21 -6.70 -36.58
C THR A 782 0.11 -5.18 -36.72
N SER A 783 1.20 -4.52 -37.09
CA SER A 783 1.19 -3.09 -37.37
C SER A 783 0.17 -2.71 -38.46
N LEU A 784 -0.08 -3.62 -39.43
CA LEU A 784 -1.09 -3.43 -40.47
C LEU A 784 -2.50 -3.44 -39.90
N HIS A 785 -2.81 -4.39 -39.00
CA HIS A 785 -4.09 -4.42 -38.30
C HIS A 785 -4.31 -3.11 -37.52
N CYS A 786 -3.28 -2.58 -36.84
CA CYS A 786 -3.36 -1.31 -36.12
C CYS A 786 -3.63 -0.11 -37.06
N ALA A 787 -2.98 -0.06 -38.23
CA ALA A 787 -3.23 0.99 -39.22
C ALA A 787 -4.67 0.94 -39.77
N VAL A 788 -5.21 -0.26 -40.00
CA VAL A 788 -6.60 -0.45 -40.45
C VAL A 788 -7.58 -0.02 -39.37
N LYS A 789 -7.38 -0.46 -38.12
CA LYS A 789 -8.22 -0.13 -36.96
C LYS A 789 -8.35 1.38 -36.73
N ASN A 790 -7.29 2.15 -37.03
CA ASN A 790 -7.26 3.61 -36.86
C ASN A 790 -7.51 4.39 -38.17
N ASN A 791 -8.06 3.74 -39.20
CA ASN A 791 -8.43 4.36 -40.48
C ASN A 791 -7.26 5.01 -41.27
N HIS A 792 -6.03 4.52 -41.10
CA HIS A 792 -4.84 5.03 -41.80
C HIS A 792 -4.61 4.33 -43.16
N THR A 793 -5.47 4.65 -44.13
CA THR A 793 -5.52 4.01 -45.46
C THR A 793 -4.23 4.08 -46.28
N LYS A 794 -3.43 5.15 -46.11
CA LYS A 794 -2.14 5.34 -46.79
C LYS A 794 -1.07 4.35 -46.31
N ILE A 795 -1.03 4.10 -44.99
CA ILE A 795 -0.11 3.13 -44.38
C ILE A 795 -0.51 1.71 -44.75
N ARG A 796 -1.82 1.42 -44.72
CA ARG A 796 -2.37 0.13 -45.16
C ARG A 796 -1.86 -0.25 -46.55
N ARG A 797 -2.06 0.62 -47.55
CA ARG A 797 -1.61 0.36 -48.93
C ARG A 797 -0.11 0.10 -49.00
N GLN A 798 0.69 0.90 -48.32
CA GLN A 798 2.15 0.76 -48.31
C GLN A 798 2.61 -0.56 -47.69
N GLN A 799 2.11 -0.91 -46.50
CA GLN A 799 2.50 -2.14 -45.81
C GLN A 799 2.02 -3.38 -46.56
N THR A 800 0.84 -3.34 -47.20
CA THR A 800 0.37 -4.42 -48.09
C THR A 800 1.28 -4.60 -49.30
N CYS A 801 1.73 -3.51 -49.94
CA CYS A 801 2.68 -3.62 -51.06
C CYS A 801 4.02 -4.23 -50.62
N VAL A 802 4.56 -3.84 -49.46
CA VAL A 802 5.82 -4.41 -48.94
C VAL A 802 5.66 -5.87 -48.55
N ALA A 803 4.52 -6.26 -47.99
CA ALA A 803 4.21 -7.64 -47.62
C ALA A 803 3.97 -8.56 -48.83
N LEU A 804 3.50 -8.02 -49.96
CA LEU A 804 3.36 -8.75 -51.23
C LEU A 804 4.68 -8.86 -52.01
N TRP A 805 5.64 -7.98 -51.73
CA TRP A 805 6.93 -7.92 -52.42
C TRP A 805 8.01 -8.78 -51.75
N ARG A 806 7.91 -9.00 -50.43
CA ARG A 806 8.71 -9.99 -49.68
C ARG A 806 8.03 -11.35 -49.72
#